data_AF-A0A7V9G2T5-F1
#
_entry.id   AF-A0A7V9G2T5-F1
#
_cell.length_a   1.000
_cell.length_b   1.000
_cell.length_c   1.000
_cell.angle_alpha   90.00
_cell.angle_beta   90.00
_cell.angle_gamma   90.00
#
_symmetry.space_group_name_H-M   'P 1'
#
loop_
_entity.id
_entity.type
_entity.pdbx_description
1 polymer ?
#
loop_
_entity_poly.entity_id
_entity_poly.type
_entity_poly.pdbx_seq_one_letter_code
_entity_poly.pdbx_strand_id
1 'polypeptide(L)'
;MITRLCACLIVWCGSVALAVEDSQPVSDASAPAAPGSAVDSGISVEQLLKQLPSSATVVQRDEQVFWDDGKGHSFRFAPVIFSDRPVIETSIGRIAVMRKLIDEGRFDAIATLPALIARAQGAGIQGSDLVLSEGMMTGIHLRSAGVIVLDEGVLKKVDLPPSDRTSQRQRIADAVAVLIKALPGTGLDDLGRRTVVDMLQRMADDKNPSDLDEVTPGFARRVARFRWVEGVFGSTHAEAAAELVSAIADAERFLPTVSYEDVSEARALRLAEVHDAFGNGGWALSTPTRSAFTRAHTQPMYYPQLPEMSVVVDLPAGADPCVSPQSITGARLFHGGHLLASWKPETGFQADLEAWRKVVTTHGKGIGKNAVTDFLPPHLVIAGLDGDIDRVVTAGGELKPPRNGSAVEAERFLIDCAKTLPDAAHLDLVGEYLFAYVYDSPDSRHPFLIGNKRDKGDIHQTSVQTISAVTGGMMRGDCDDLAELYQAIAERQGRTAHVISLPAHAACCWAEKQDDGAWHVFILQTGPAVEFADRTLADALAKSYKSFDDSETFDPNGLSLSLRFSEENTRSHWRLSWRIFAEPEYARVMIDVQKDWHFQTYQRGIAKMLRRIAEGDDDNANFRELSGLYTSTGQYDLAAEHHRRAIEQTRDPLSRLYENIELVGQLFQGKHDSEARALAKDIIEKQIPEHRDKLGVSVVQVGAELCGVLRDHANDLTVKTIRTCMLGFMSTRIVHIGNWLNSPEFNQEAWEMSSEFQKWRRLTQLFAATGIAALEEAGQDALPLDDTLQGVAKSVQEWLNNIAFRDLDEPDEAMMRYASAGAYYAAILGQERFTALLEKAEVPKSGEHDHLQRIGGLAQLNLDLPWIRISVPFWSERITELFERHRETLDRQEVARMGRHIETAYAVGTKLGIEHPIIDHQYHLARLIVALVAQDADVVRERLHLVAEKDDKRLRDASAQWLGDAARFLPLDWYKQVLGIWKDELNYKPKYFLIAWRAALNHAPRHALMVGEMAATEFKDDPAFIEEYDFMKTVLEQPAKDAAAKEKAETR
;
A
#
# COMPACT_ATOMS: atom_id res chain seq x y z
N MET A 1 4.57 21.83 -23.78
CA MET A 1 5.65 21.61 -24.76
C MET A 1 5.92 20.11 -24.94
N ILE A 2 4.85 19.31 -25.06
CA ILE A 2 4.83 17.90 -25.47
C ILE A 2 3.61 17.84 -26.39
N THR A 3 3.78 18.33 -27.62
CA THR A 3 2.70 18.42 -28.63
C THR A 3 3.25 18.23 -30.05
N ARG A 4 4.40 17.56 -30.20
CA ARG A 4 4.99 17.21 -31.51
C ARG A 4 5.83 15.94 -31.40
N LEU A 5 5.17 14.77 -31.46
CA LEU A 5 5.82 13.49 -31.77
C LEU A 5 4.80 12.42 -32.23
N CYS A 6 3.80 12.81 -33.04
CA CYS A 6 2.82 11.89 -33.65
C CYS A 6 2.75 11.98 -35.18
N ALA A 7 3.85 12.24 -35.87
CA ALA A 7 3.84 12.19 -37.34
C ALA A 7 5.20 11.72 -37.87
N CYS A 8 5.38 10.39 -37.93
CA CYS A 8 6.18 9.65 -38.91
C CYS A 8 6.35 8.21 -38.44
N LEU A 9 5.44 7.30 -38.82
CA LEU A 9 5.68 5.87 -39.12
C LEU A 9 4.33 5.13 -39.32
N ILE A 10 3.71 5.35 -40.49
CA ILE A 10 2.78 4.40 -41.10
C ILE A 10 3.27 4.19 -42.53
N VAL A 11 4.09 3.16 -42.76
CA VAL A 11 4.14 2.35 -43.98
C VAL A 11 4.76 1.00 -43.58
N TRP A 12 4.15 -0.10 -44.02
CA TRP A 12 4.50 -1.53 -43.80
C TRP A 12 4.16 -2.09 -42.39
N CYS A 13 3.37 -3.15 -42.19
CA CYS A 13 2.89 -4.22 -43.09
C CYS A 13 1.49 -4.71 -42.68
N GLY A 14 0.68 -5.11 -43.67
CA GLY A 14 -0.59 -5.81 -43.50
C GLY A 14 -0.43 -7.32 -43.33
N SER A 15 -1.24 -7.86 -42.42
CA SER A 15 -1.95 -9.14 -42.40
C SER A 15 -1.46 -10.30 -43.30
N VAL A 16 -1.01 -11.40 -42.67
CA VAL A 16 -1.41 -12.77 -43.02
C VAL A 16 -1.51 -13.60 -41.73
N ALA A 17 -2.69 -14.16 -41.48
CA ALA A 17 -2.94 -15.17 -40.47
C ALA A 17 -2.34 -16.51 -40.90
N LEU A 18 -1.63 -17.21 -40.00
CA LEU A 18 -1.41 -18.66 -40.10
C LEU A 18 -1.40 -19.32 -38.71
N ALA A 19 -2.00 -20.51 -38.73
CA ALA A 19 -2.22 -21.52 -37.73
C ALA A 19 -1.16 -21.69 -36.62
N VAL A 20 -1.70 -22.13 -35.48
CA VAL A 20 -1.03 -22.78 -34.35
C VAL A 20 -0.23 -23.99 -34.84
N GLU A 21 1.09 -23.93 -34.72
CA GLU A 21 2.00 -25.08 -34.66
C GLU A 21 2.85 -24.93 -33.40
N ASP A 22 3.03 -26.05 -32.68
CA ASP A 22 3.75 -26.21 -31.41
C ASP A 22 5.04 -25.37 -31.34
N SER A 23 5.07 -24.40 -30.42
CA SER A 23 6.32 -23.76 -30.01
C SER A 23 7.11 -24.73 -29.12
N GLN A 24 8.13 -25.36 -29.71
CA GLN A 24 9.23 -25.96 -28.97
C GLN A 24 9.89 -24.94 -28.02
N PRO A 25 10.47 -25.38 -26.89
CA PRO A 25 11.18 -24.51 -25.97
C PRO A 25 12.36 -23.84 -26.67
N VAL A 26 12.63 -22.58 -26.33
CA VAL A 26 13.83 -21.86 -26.75
C VAL A 26 15.04 -22.52 -26.08
N SER A 27 15.54 -23.60 -26.69
CA SER A 27 16.95 -23.95 -26.60
C SER A 27 17.67 -23.09 -27.62
N ASP A 28 18.56 -22.21 -27.18
CA ASP A 28 19.82 -21.91 -27.87
C ASP A 28 20.60 -20.81 -27.13
N ALA A 29 21.18 -21.17 -25.98
CA ALA A 29 22.58 -20.84 -25.82
C ALA A 29 23.31 -21.76 -26.80
N SER A 30 23.59 -21.26 -28.00
CA SER A 30 24.30 -21.99 -29.05
C SER A 30 25.39 -22.86 -28.44
N ALA A 31 25.24 -24.19 -28.59
CA ALA A 31 26.33 -25.10 -28.30
C ALA A 31 27.58 -24.58 -29.03
N PRO A 32 28.76 -24.53 -28.38
CA PRO A 32 29.97 -24.16 -29.10
C PRO A 32 30.09 -25.13 -30.29
N ALA A 33 30.21 -24.56 -31.49
CA ALA A 33 30.46 -25.34 -32.70
C ALA A 33 31.59 -26.35 -32.40
N ALA A 34 31.41 -27.60 -32.84
CA ALA A 34 32.44 -28.62 -32.73
C ALA A 34 33.78 -28.04 -33.22
N PRO A 35 34.89 -28.26 -32.49
CA PRO A 35 36.15 -27.59 -32.78
C PRO A 35 36.57 -27.88 -34.22
N GLY A 36 36.54 -26.84 -35.05
CA GLY A 36 37.29 -26.84 -36.29
C GLY A 36 38.76 -27.02 -35.94
N SER A 37 39.43 -27.96 -36.61
CA SER A 37 40.86 -28.18 -36.47
C SER A 37 41.60 -26.84 -36.63
N ALA A 38 42.40 -26.48 -35.63
CA ALA A 38 43.23 -25.28 -35.65
C ALA A 38 44.07 -25.23 -36.93
N VAL A 39 43.75 -24.32 -37.85
CA VAL A 39 44.54 -24.07 -39.06
C VAL A 39 45.71 -23.17 -38.67
N ASP A 40 46.93 -23.63 -38.93
CA ASP A 40 48.16 -22.91 -38.61
C ASP A 40 48.25 -21.64 -39.49
N SER A 41 47.96 -20.47 -38.92
CA SER A 41 47.66 -19.25 -39.67
C SER A 41 48.88 -18.42 -40.11
N GLY A 42 50.11 -18.86 -39.85
CA GLY A 42 51.32 -18.12 -40.26
C GLY A 42 51.40 -16.68 -39.74
N ILE A 43 50.73 -16.38 -38.62
CA ILE A 43 50.62 -15.03 -38.04
C ILE A 43 52.00 -14.59 -37.53
N SER A 44 52.47 -13.42 -37.95
CA SER A 44 53.74 -12.86 -37.45
C SER A 44 53.60 -12.38 -35.99
N VAL A 45 54.72 -12.27 -35.27
CA VAL A 45 54.77 -11.78 -33.88
C VAL A 45 54.10 -10.41 -33.73
N GLU A 46 54.31 -9.50 -34.68
CA GLU A 46 53.67 -8.19 -34.70
C GLU A 46 52.16 -8.27 -34.91
N GLN A 47 51.68 -9.22 -35.72
CA GLN A 47 50.25 -9.43 -35.92
C GLN A 47 49.60 -10.06 -34.67
N LEU A 48 50.29 -10.99 -34.00
CA LEU A 48 49.84 -11.59 -32.76
C LEU A 48 49.75 -10.54 -31.63
N LEU A 49 50.77 -9.69 -31.47
CA LEU A 49 50.74 -8.59 -30.50
C LEU A 49 49.60 -7.58 -30.75
N LYS A 50 49.23 -7.34 -32.01
CA LYS A 50 48.07 -6.49 -32.35
C LYS A 50 46.73 -7.13 -32.02
N GLN A 51 46.66 -8.46 -31.99
CA GLN A 51 45.44 -9.21 -31.67
C GLN A 51 45.30 -9.47 -30.17
N LEU A 52 46.41 -9.53 -29.43
CA LEU A 52 46.43 -9.67 -27.99
C LEU A 52 46.11 -8.34 -27.29
N PRO A 53 45.51 -8.39 -26.10
CA PRO A 53 45.38 -7.22 -25.24
C PRO A 53 46.72 -6.57 -24.90
N SER A 54 46.74 -5.23 -24.85
CA SER A 54 47.89 -4.52 -24.28
C SER A 54 47.83 -4.63 -22.76
N SER A 55 48.69 -5.48 -22.20
CA SER A 55 48.71 -5.82 -20.77
C SER A 55 50.14 -6.06 -20.31
N ALA A 56 50.43 -5.73 -19.05
CA ALA A 56 51.76 -5.90 -18.46
C ALA A 56 52.24 -7.37 -18.43
N THR A 57 51.30 -8.32 -18.53
CA THR A 57 51.60 -9.76 -18.58
C THR A 57 51.94 -10.28 -19.98
N VAL A 58 51.76 -9.47 -21.02
CA VAL A 58 52.08 -9.87 -22.41
C VAL A 58 53.46 -9.32 -22.76
N VAL A 59 54.45 -10.21 -22.85
CA VAL A 59 55.85 -9.84 -23.05
C VAL A 59 56.41 -10.50 -24.31
N GLN A 60 57.18 -9.73 -25.09
CA GLN A 60 57.91 -10.26 -26.24
C GLN A 60 59.34 -10.61 -25.82
N ARG A 61 59.79 -11.83 -26.13
CA ARG A 61 61.16 -12.32 -25.92
C ARG A 61 61.57 -13.20 -27.10
N ASP A 62 62.77 -13.00 -27.64
CA ASP A 62 63.36 -13.85 -28.69
C ASP A 62 62.40 -14.18 -29.85
N GLU A 63 61.76 -13.16 -30.44
CA GLU A 63 60.76 -13.31 -31.52
C GLU A 63 59.54 -14.18 -31.17
N GLN A 64 59.18 -14.26 -29.89
CA GLN A 64 58.00 -14.95 -29.41
C GLN A 64 57.24 -14.07 -28.42
N VAL A 65 55.93 -14.30 -28.30
CA VAL A 65 55.07 -13.61 -27.34
C VAL A 65 54.72 -14.57 -26.22
N PHE A 66 54.88 -14.12 -24.98
CA PHE A 66 54.62 -14.88 -23.78
C PHE A 66 53.56 -14.21 -22.92
N TRP A 67 52.79 -15.02 -22.23
CA TRP A 67 52.00 -14.63 -21.07
C TRP A 67 52.81 -14.95 -19.81
N ASP A 68 53.28 -13.90 -19.12
CA ASP A 68 54.34 -14.01 -18.11
C ASP A 68 54.01 -13.17 -16.88
N ASP A 69 54.33 -13.72 -15.70
CA ASP A 69 54.04 -13.09 -14.41
C ASP A 69 55.23 -12.36 -13.77
N GLY A 70 56.39 -12.37 -14.41
CA GLY A 70 57.65 -11.84 -13.88
C GLY A 70 58.22 -12.58 -12.67
N LYS A 71 57.59 -13.68 -12.25
CA LYS A 71 57.92 -14.46 -11.04
C LYS A 71 58.28 -15.91 -11.34
N GLY A 72 58.42 -16.25 -12.62
CA GLY A 72 58.94 -17.55 -13.08
C GLY A 72 57.90 -18.43 -13.76
N HIS A 73 56.65 -17.99 -13.89
CA HIS A 73 55.62 -18.66 -14.69
C HIS A 73 55.45 -17.92 -16.03
N SER A 74 55.69 -18.64 -17.13
CA SER A 74 55.68 -18.08 -18.48
C SER A 74 55.13 -19.10 -19.47
N PHE A 75 54.12 -18.70 -20.25
CA PHE A 75 53.48 -19.54 -21.25
C PHE A 75 53.58 -18.90 -22.62
N ARG A 76 54.05 -19.64 -23.62
CA ARG A 76 54.17 -19.13 -25.00
C ARG A 76 52.78 -19.05 -25.64
N PHE A 77 52.42 -17.90 -26.24
CA PHE A 77 51.24 -17.83 -27.09
C PHE A 77 51.48 -18.59 -28.39
N ALA A 78 50.54 -19.45 -28.77
CA ALA A 78 50.50 -20.04 -30.09
C ALA A 78 50.05 -19.00 -31.12
N PRO A 79 50.52 -19.05 -32.38
CA PRO A 79 50.12 -18.12 -33.45
C PRO A 79 48.74 -18.47 -34.03
N VAL A 80 47.79 -18.83 -33.16
CA VAL A 80 46.42 -19.23 -33.48
C VAL A 80 45.47 -18.61 -32.45
N ILE A 81 44.36 -18.05 -32.93
CA ILE A 81 43.25 -17.59 -32.09
C ILE A 81 42.07 -18.54 -32.32
N PHE A 82 41.56 -19.15 -31.25
CA PHE A 82 40.41 -20.06 -31.34
C PHE A 82 39.16 -19.34 -30.83
N SER A 83 38.19 -19.08 -31.72
CA SER A 83 36.92 -18.43 -31.36
C SER A 83 37.12 -17.10 -30.59
N ASP A 84 38.00 -16.23 -31.09
CA ASP A 84 38.42 -14.94 -30.49
C ASP A 84 39.14 -15.06 -29.13
N ARG A 85 39.65 -16.25 -28.79
CA ARG A 85 40.43 -16.49 -27.57
C ARG A 85 41.91 -16.75 -27.90
N PRO A 86 42.85 -16.04 -27.24
CA PRO A 86 44.27 -16.36 -27.33
C PRO A 86 44.55 -17.79 -26.87
N VAL A 87 45.52 -18.45 -27.50
CA VAL A 87 45.89 -19.83 -27.20
C VAL A 87 47.33 -19.86 -26.69
N ILE A 88 47.58 -20.62 -25.63
CA ILE A 88 48.91 -20.83 -25.05
C ILE A 88 49.34 -22.29 -25.18
N GLU A 89 50.65 -22.51 -25.24
CA GLU A 89 51.25 -23.84 -25.30
C GLU A 89 51.61 -24.36 -23.91
N THR A 90 51.23 -25.61 -23.63
CA THR A 90 51.40 -26.26 -22.32
C THR A 90 51.81 -27.73 -22.47
N SER A 91 52.17 -28.39 -21.36
CA SER A 91 52.56 -29.82 -21.37
C SER A 91 51.41 -30.79 -21.69
N ILE A 92 50.16 -30.35 -21.60
CA ILE A 92 48.98 -31.13 -22.00
C ILE A 92 48.46 -30.75 -23.39
N GLY A 93 49.16 -29.88 -24.12
CA GLY A 93 48.75 -29.37 -25.43
C GLY A 93 48.43 -27.88 -25.42
N ARG A 94 47.66 -27.42 -26.41
CA ARG A 94 47.26 -26.02 -26.56
C ARG A 94 46.02 -25.73 -25.74
N ILE A 95 46.04 -24.71 -24.89
CA ILE A 95 44.90 -24.28 -24.05
C ILE A 95 44.46 -22.89 -24.50
N ALA A 96 43.16 -22.70 -24.71
CA ALA A 96 42.62 -21.36 -24.97
C ALA A 96 42.49 -20.57 -23.66
N VAL A 97 42.65 -19.26 -23.68
CA VAL A 97 42.57 -18.39 -22.48
C VAL A 97 41.46 -17.37 -22.67
N MET A 98 40.59 -17.20 -21.67
CA MET A 98 39.61 -16.11 -21.70
C MET A 98 40.32 -14.77 -21.81
N ARG A 99 39.97 -13.99 -22.84
CA ARG A 99 40.60 -12.71 -23.18
C ARG A 99 40.69 -11.76 -21.97
N LYS A 100 39.61 -11.68 -21.17
CA LYS A 100 39.54 -10.89 -19.92
C LYS A 100 40.73 -11.12 -18.98
N LEU A 101 41.21 -12.36 -18.82
CA LEU A 101 42.33 -12.67 -17.93
C LEU A 101 43.64 -12.04 -18.40
N ILE A 102 43.78 -11.87 -19.71
CA ILE A 102 44.94 -11.23 -20.33
C ILE A 102 44.76 -9.71 -20.29
N ASP A 103 43.57 -9.20 -20.68
CA ASP A 103 43.21 -7.78 -20.63
C ASP A 103 43.48 -7.17 -19.26
N GLU A 104 43.05 -7.84 -18.20
CA GLU A 104 43.20 -7.39 -16.80
C GLU A 104 44.60 -7.65 -16.22
N GLY A 105 45.49 -8.31 -16.97
CA GLY A 105 46.85 -8.63 -16.50
C GLY A 105 46.85 -9.52 -15.25
N ARG A 106 46.01 -10.57 -15.23
CA ARG A 106 45.78 -11.43 -14.06
C ARG A 106 46.96 -12.35 -13.76
N PHE A 107 47.88 -11.88 -12.93
CA PHE A 107 49.04 -12.64 -12.46
C PHE A 107 48.67 -13.93 -11.71
N ASP A 108 47.56 -13.92 -10.96
CA ASP A 108 47.04 -15.08 -10.25
C ASP A 108 46.63 -16.20 -11.21
N ALA A 109 46.05 -15.87 -12.36
CA ALA A 109 45.68 -16.86 -13.37
C ALA A 109 46.91 -17.60 -13.95
N ILE A 110 48.01 -16.86 -14.17
CA ILE A 110 49.28 -17.42 -14.65
C ILE A 110 49.90 -18.32 -13.57
N ALA A 111 49.87 -17.90 -12.31
CA ALA A 111 50.44 -18.64 -11.18
C ALA A 111 49.68 -19.94 -10.87
N THR A 112 48.35 -19.96 -11.03
CA THR A 112 47.51 -21.14 -10.76
C THR A 112 47.57 -22.18 -11.89
N LEU A 113 47.78 -21.74 -13.13
CA LEU A 113 47.72 -22.60 -14.32
C LEU A 113 48.63 -23.86 -14.26
N PRO A 114 49.89 -23.83 -13.79
CA PRO A 114 50.71 -25.04 -13.67
C PRO A 114 50.07 -26.15 -12.84
N ALA A 115 49.40 -25.79 -11.74
CA ALA A 115 48.74 -26.76 -10.86
C ALA A 115 47.51 -27.37 -11.52
N LEU A 116 46.75 -26.58 -12.27
CA LEU A 116 45.61 -27.06 -13.06
C LEU A 116 46.06 -28.00 -14.19
N ILE A 117 47.16 -27.67 -14.88
CA ILE A 117 47.76 -28.52 -15.92
C ILE A 117 48.19 -29.86 -15.34
N ALA A 118 48.88 -29.85 -14.19
CA ALA A 118 49.33 -31.07 -13.54
C ALA A 118 48.15 -32.00 -13.15
N ARG A 119 47.05 -31.43 -12.67
CA ARG A 119 45.82 -32.19 -12.36
C ARG A 119 45.14 -32.76 -13.60
N ALA A 120 45.00 -31.95 -14.65
CA ALA A 120 44.46 -32.39 -15.93
C ALA A 120 45.28 -33.55 -16.51
N GLN A 121 46.61 -33.43 -16.46
CA GLN A 121 47.55 -34.46 -16.89
C GLN A 121 47.41 -35.74 -16.07
N GLY A 122 47.31 -35.63 -14.74
CA GLY A 122 47.10 -36.78 -13.84
C GLY A 122 45.80 -37.53 -14.10
N ALA A 123 44.77 -36.85 -14.59
CA ALA A 123 43.49 -37.45 -14.98
C ALA A 123 43.41 -37.84 -16.47
N GLY A 124 44.52 -37.76 -17.21
CA GLY A 124 44.59 -38.14 -18.62
C GLY A 124 43.86 -37.19 -19.58
N ILE A 125 43.60 -35.95 -19.18
CA ILE A 125 42.90 -34.95 -19.99
C ILE A 125 43.91 -34.20 -20.85
N GLN A 126 43.59 -34.07 -22.14
CA GLN A 126 44.37 -33.30 -23.10
C GLN A 126 43.86 -31.86 -23.19
N GLY A 127 44.74 -30.92 -23.53
CA GLY A 127 44.50 -29.49 -23.52
C GLY A 127 43.69 -28.95 -24.69
N SER A 128 43.59 -29.69 -25.80
CA SER A 128 43.07 -29.17 -27.08
C SER A 128 41.66 -28.57 -27.03
N ASP A 129 40.83 -29.02 -26.09
CA ASP A 129 39.45 -28.53 -25.89
C ASP A 129 39.27 -27.78 -24.56
N LEU A 130 40.36 -27.52 -23.82
CA LEU A 130 40.34 -26.83 -22.55
C LEU A 130 40.49 -25.31 -22.74
N VAL A 131 39.70 -24.58 -21.97
CA VAL A 131 39.76 -23.13 -21.85
C VAL A 131 40.10 -22.79 -20.40
N LEU A 132 41.13 -21.97 -20.20
CA LEU A 132 41.39 -21.29 -18.94
C LEU A 132 40.38 -20.16 -18.76
N SER A 133 39.59 -20.26 -17.70
CA SER A 133 38.48 -19.37 -17.40
C SER A 133 38.46 -19.01 -15.93
N GLU A 134 37.72 -17.95 -15.59
CA GLU A 134 37.37 -17.61 -14.22
C GLU A 134 35.86 -17.76 -14.05
N GLY A 135 35.44 -18.53 -13.04
CA GLY A 135 34.03 -18.63 -12.65
C GLY A 135 33.81 -18.02 -11.28
N MET A 136 32.62 -17.46 -11.05
CA MET A 136 32.29 -16.76 -9.79
C MET A 136 32.43 -17.68 -8.55
N MET A 137 32.06 -18.95 -8.70
CA MET A 137 32.22 -19.98 -7.65
C MET A 137 33.53 -20.77 -7.78
N THR A 138 33.93 -21.12 -9.01
CA THR A 138 35.05 -22.03 -9.25
C THR A 138 36.42 -21.35 -9.16
N GLY A 139 36.49 -20.03 -9.30
CA GLY A 139 37.75 -19.29 -9.43
C GLY A 139 38.43 -19.58 -10.77
N ILE A 140 39.76 -19.45 -10.83
CA ILE A 140 40.55 -19.84 -12.00
C ILE A 140 40.49 -21.35 -12.20
N HIS A 141 40.08 -21.81 -13.37
CA HIS A 141 39.89 -23.22 -13.68
C HIS A 141 40.09 -23.52 -15.18
N LEU A 142 40.32 -24.79 -15.52
CA LEU A 142 40.25 -25.25 -16.91
C LEU A 142 38.87 -25.87 -17.17
N ARG A 143 38.23 -25.59 -18.30
CA ARG A 143 36.93 -26.18 -18.67
C ARG A 143 36.85 -26.59 -20.14
N SER A 144 36.11 -27.66 -20.40
CA SER A 144 35.54 -28.04 -21.70
C SER A 144 34.05 -28.34 -21.54
N ALA A 145 33.38 -28.84 -22.59
CA ALA A 145 31.96 -29.22 -22.51
C ALA A 145 31.67 -30.41 -21.57
N GLY A 146 32.68 -31.26 -21.32
CA GLY A 146 32.53 -32.48 -20.52
C GLY A 146 33.40 -32.54 -19.27
N VAL A 147 34.29 -31.56 -19.07
CA VAL A 147 35.32 -31.62 -18.02
C VAL A 147 35.53 -30.24 -17.40
N ILE A 148 35.69 -30.19 -16.09
CA ILE A 148 36.15 -29.02 -15.33
C ILE A 148 37.32 -29.45 -14.44
N VAL A 149 38.43 -28.71 -14.48
CA VAL A 149 39.61 -28.94 -13.64
C VAL A 149 39.75 -27.77 -12.68
N LEU A 150 39.62 -28.08 -11.39
CA LEU A 150 39.74 -27.15 -10.27
C LEU A 150 41.05 -27.42 -9.50
N ASP A 151 41.35 -26.56 -8.54
CA ASP A 151 42.45 -26.82 -7.61
C ASP A 151 42.17 -28.00 -6.67
N GLU A 152 40.92 -28.39 -6.51
CA GLU A 152 40.55 -29.50 -5.64
C GLU A 152 40.52 -30.84 -6.36
N GLY A 153 40.42 -30.85 -7.69
CA GLY A 153 40.33 -32.08 -8.47
C GLY A 153 39.73 -31.89 -9.87
N VAL A 154 39.34 -33.01 -10.47
CA VAL A 154 38.84 -33.08 -11.85
C VAL A 154 37.40 -33.57 -11.84
N LEU A 155 36.52 -32.79 -12.43
CA LEU A 155 35.08 -33.04 -12.54
C LEU A 155 34.73 -33.45 -13.97
N LYS A 156 33.96 -34.53 -14.15
CA LYS A 156 33.40 -34.95 -15.44
C LYS A 156 31.89 -34.80 -15.46
N LYS A 157 31.34 -34.36 -16.58
CA LYS A 157 29.90 -34.25 -16.79
C LYS A 157 29.25 -35.64 -16.67
N VAL A 158 28.16 -35.72 -15.92
CA VAL A 158 27.37 -36.95 -15.72
C VAL A 158 26.05 -36.82 -16.49
N ASP A 159 25.63 -37.90 -17.15
CA ASP A 159 24.33 -37.98 -17.77
C ASP A 159 23.25 -38.16 -16.70
N LEU A 160 22.33 -37.18 -16.63
CA LEU A 160 21.23 -37.19 -15.67
C LEU A 160 19.96 -37.72 -16.35
N PRO A 161 19.12 -38.49 -15.62
CA PRO A 161 17.81 -38.87 -16.13
C PRO A 161 16.94 -37.62 -16.37
N PRO A 162 16.03 -37.64 -17.37
CA PRO A 162 15.08 -36.56 -17.56
C PRO A 162 14.27 -36.31 -16.28
N SER A 163 14.24 -35.06 -15.83
CA SER A 163 13.51 -34.65 -14.63
C SER A 163 12.09 -34.21 -15.00
N ASP A 164 11.18 -35.15 -15.24
CA ASP A 164 9.74 -34.81 -15.30
C ASP A 164 9.22 -34.61 -13.87
N ARG A 165 8.91 -33.34 -13.55
CA ARG A 165 8.42 -32.89 -12.23
C ARG A 165 6.91 -32.63 -12.23
N THR A 166 6.19 -33.04 -13.29
CA THR A 166 4.76 -32.76 -13.46
C THR A 166 3.90 -33.40 -12.36
N SER A 167 4.29 -34.59 -11.87
CA SER A 167 3.57 -35.27 -10.78
C SER A 167 3.65 -34.51 -9.44
N GLN A 168 4.74 -33.79 -9.16
CA GLN A 168 4.84 -32.94 -7.97
C GLN A 168 3.88 -31.75 -8.05
N ARG A 169 3.81 -31.07 -9.20
CA ARG A 169 2.86 -29.97 -9.40
C ARG A 169 1.41 -30.45 -9.32
N GLN A 170 1.11 -31.62 -9.89
CA GLN A 170 -0.21 -32.22 -9.78
C GLN A 170 -0.59 -32.54 -8.33
N ARG A 171 0.36 -33.01 -7.51
CA ARG A 171 0.12 -33.28 -6.09
C ARG A 171 -0.26 -32.01 -5.31
N ILE A 172 0.31 -30.85 -5.65
CA ILE A 172 -0.10 -29.56 -5.09
C ILE A 172 -1.53 -29.22 -5.51
N ALA A 173 -1.85 -29.32 -6.80
CA ALA A 173 -3.20 -29.05 -7.31
C ALA A 173 -4.26 -29.95 -6.65
N ASP A 174 -3.95 -31.24 -6.45
CA ASP A 174 -4.83 -32.19 -5.77
C ASP A 174 -5.05 -31.80 -4.30
N ALA A 175 -3.99 -31.43 -3.56
CA ALA A 175 -4.09 -30.99 -2.18
C ALA A 175 -4.87 -29.67 -2.04
N VAL A 176 -4.66 -28.72 -2.96
CA VAL A 176 -5.43 -27.48 -3.06
C VAL A 176 -6.92 -27.77 -3.26
N ALA A 177 -7.28 -28.69 -4.16
CA ALA A 177 -8.66 -29.05 -4.42
C ALA A 177 -9.35 -29.69 -3.20
N VAL A 178 -8.60 -30.42 -2.35
CA VAL A 178 -9.12 -30.96 -1.08
C VAL A 178 -9.40 -29.84 -0.09
N LEU A 179 -8.47 -28.88 0.07
CA LEU A 179 -8.63 -27.77 1.01
C LEU A 179 -9.76 -26.81 0.60
N ILE A 180 -9.92 -26.52 -0.69
CA ILE A 180 -11.04 -25.70 -1.18
C ILE A 180 -12.39 -26.33 -0.78
N LYS A 181 -12.52 -27.66 -0.87
CA LYS A 181 -13.74 -28.37 -0.43
C LYS A 181 -13.96 -28.35 1.08
N ALA A 182 -12.89 -28.17 1.87
CA ALA A 182 -12.94 -28.10 3.32
C ALA A 182 -13.24 -26.68 3.85
N LEU A 183 -13.09 -25.63 3.03
CA LEU A 183 -13.28 -24.23 3.44
C LEU A 183 -14.59 -23.92 4.16
N PRO A 184 -15.76 -24.49 3.78
CA PRO A 184 -17.01 -24.24 4.51
C PRO A 184 -16.95 -24.60 6.01
N GLY A 185 -15.98 -25.40 6.45
CA GLY A 185 -15.78 -25.80 7.85
C GLY A 185 -14.88 -24.88 8.69
N THR A 186 -14.34 -23.77 8.13
CA THR A 186 -13.29 -22.95 8.76
C THR A 186 -13.80 -21.79 9.63
N GLY A 187 -15.10 -21.49 9.62
CA GLY A 187 -15.68 -20.36 10.37
C GLY A 187 -15.48 -18.97 9.73
N LEU A 188 -14.67 -18.89 8.66
CA LEU A 188 -14.53 -17.70 7.81
C LEU A 188 -15.87 -17.29 7.22
N ASP A 189 -16.09 -16.00 7.00
CA ASP A 189 -17.23 -15.53 6.19
C ASP A 189 -17.00 -15.74 4.68
N ASP A 190 -17.97 -15.34 3.84
CA ASP A 190 -17.89 -15.54 2.39
C ASP A 190 -16.70 -14.83 1.75
N LEU A 191 -16.42 -13.58 2.14
CA LEU A 191 -15.27 -12.82 1.67
C LEU A 191 -13.95 -13.47 2.07
N GLY A 192 -13.81 -13.86 3.35
CA GLY A 192 -12.66 -14.60 3.85
C GLY A 192 -12.46 -15.94 3.13
N ARG A 193 -13.52 -16.66 2.77
CA ARG A 193 -13.42 -17.89 1.98
C ARG A 193 -12.92 -17.62 0.56
N ARG A 194 -13.42 -16.59 -0.12
CA ARG A 194 -13.01 -16.26 -1.50
C ARG A 194 -11.53 -15.94 -1.60
N THR A 195 -11.00 -15.14 -0.67
CA THR A 195 -9.57 -14.80 -0.64
C THR A 195 -8.68 -16.02 -0.38
N VAL A 196 -9.11 -16.94 0.50
CA VAL A 196 -8.37 -18.20 0.71
C VAL A 196 -8.43 -19.10 -0.53
N VAL A 197 -9.56 -19.15 -1.26
CA VAL A 197 -9.62 -19.87 -2.54
C VAL A 197 -8.60 -19.31 -3.53
N ASP A 198 -8.56 -17.99 -3.71
CA ASP A 198 -7.59 -17.33 -4.61
C ASP A 198 -6.15 -17.69 -4.23
N MET A 199 -5.80 -17.54 -2.95
CA MET A 199 -4.47 -17.90 -2.43
C MET A 199 -4.12 -19.37 -2.68
N LEU A 200 -5.04 -20.31 -2.41
CA LEU A 200 -4.82 -21.74 -2.65
C LEU A 200 -4.64 -22.04 -4.15
N GLN A 201 -5.43 -21.41 -5.01
CA GLN A 201 -5.31 -21.58 -6.47
C GLN A 201 -3.96 -21.06 -6.98
N ARG A 202 -3.49 -19.91 -6.50
CA ARG A 202 -2.18 -19.34 -6.84
C ARG A 202 -1.03 -20.29 -6.48
N MET A 203 -1.14 -21.07 -5.41
CA MET A 203 -0.08 -22.04 -5.05
C MET A 203 0.16 -23.11 -6.12
N ALA A 204 -0.90 -23.48 -6.86
CA ALA A 204 -0.87 -24.47 -7.94
C ALA A 204 -0.58 -23.87 -9.32
N ASP A 205 -0.50 -22.54 -9.44
CA ASP A 205 -0.17 -21.85 -10.69
C ASP A 205 1.35 -21.62 -10.83
N ASP A 206 1.77 -21.32 -12.05
CA ASP A 206 3.15 -21.01 -12.46
C ASP A 206 3.24 -19.61 -13.11
N LYS A 207 2.11 -18.94 -13.39
CA LYS A 207 2.08 -17.63 -14.02
C LYS A 207 2.09 -16.52 -12.97
N ASN A 208 3.06 -15.62 -13.07
CA ASN A 208 3.03 -14.40 -12.29
C ASN A 208 1.91 -13.48 -12.82
N PRO A 209 1.19 -12.79 -11.93
CA PRO A 209 0.24 -11.75 -12.33
C PRO A 209 0.97 -10.61 -13.06
N SER A 210 0.23 -9.87 -13.89
CA SER A 210 0.74 -8.64 -14.51
C SER A 210 0.90 -7.50 -13.51
N ASP A 211 0.09 -7.51 -12.46
CA ASP A 211 -0.06 -6.42 -11.51
C ASP A 211 0.86 -6.68 -10.29
N LEU A 212 1.59 -5.65 -9.86
CA LEU A 212 2.66 -5.75 -8.84
C LEU A 212 2.13 -5.98 -7.42
N ASP A 213 0.87 -5.64 -7.18
CA ASP A 213 0.16 -5.71 -5.90
C ASP A 213 -0.60 -7.04 -5.70
N GLU A 214 -0.56 -7.93 -6.69
CA GLU A 214 -1.10 -9.28 -6.59
C GLU A 214 -0.06 -10.29 -6.09
N VAL A 215 -0.52 -11.26 -5.29
CA VAL A 215 0.34 -12.32 -4.77
C VAL A 215 0.86 -13.21 -5.91
N THR A 216 2.18 -13.38 -6.00
CA THR A 216 2.79 -14.32 -6.95
C THR A 216 2.60 -15.78 -6.49
N PRO A 217 2.56 -16.76 -7.42
CA PRO A 217 2.54 -18.18 -7.05
C PRO A 217 3.68 -18.62 -6.12
N GLY A 218 4.89 -18.10 -6.36
CA GLY A 218 6.05 -18.37 -5.51
C GLY A 218 5.87 -17.86 -4.08
N PHE A 219 5.33 -16.65 -3.91
CA PHE A 219 5.03 -16.12 -2.58
C PHE A 219 3.87 -16.87 -1.91
N ALA A 220 2.84 -17.28 -2.66
CA ALA A 220 1.75 -18.12 -2.16
C ALA A 220 2.27 -19.46 -1.60
N ARG A 221 3.18 -20.12 -2.31
CA ARG A 221 3.83 -21.36 -1.81
C ARG A 221 4.71 -21.09 -0.59
N ARG A 222 5.44 -19.96 -0.58
CA ARG A 222 6.22 -19.54 0.59
C ARG A 222 5.33 -19.41 1.83
N VAL A 223 4.22 -18.66 1.80
CA VAL A 223 3.33 -18.55 2.98
C VAL A 223 2.79 -19.89 3.46
N ALA A 224 2.52 -20.83 2.55
CA ALA A 224 2.11 -22.19 2.93
C ALA A 224 3.23 -22.95 3.67
N ARG A 225 4.49 -22.89 3.21
CA ARG A 225 5.64 -23.52 3.91
C ARG A 225 5.82 -23.00 5.33
N PHE A 226 5.47 -21.75 5.57
CA PHE A 226 5.50 -21.12 6.90
C PHE A 226 4.16 -21.24 7.65
N ARG A 227 3.39 -22.30 7.38
CA ARG A 227 2.24 -22.77 8.17
C ARG A 227 1.03 -21.83 8.20
N TRP A 228 0.94 -20.88 7.27
CA TRP A 228 -0.26 -20.02 7.14
C TRP A 228 -1.53 -20.84 6.91
N VAL A 229 -1.48 -21.85 6.04
CA VAL A 229 -2.61 -22.74 5.73
C VAL A 229 -3.09 -23.49 6.98
N GLU A 230 -2.17 -23.93 7.84
CA GLU A 230 -2.54 -24.61 9.09
C GLU A 230 -3.27 -23.67 10.06
N GLY A 231 -2.90 -22.39 10.08
CA GLY A 231 -3.60 -21.36 10.85
C GLY A 231 -5.04 -21.12 10.37
N VAL A 232 -5.26 -21.13 9.06
CA VAL A 232 -6.59 -20.94 8.45
C VAL A 232 -7.52 -22.14 8.69
N PHE A 233 -6.99 -23.35 8.54
CA PHE A 233 -7.79 -24.58 8.60
C PHE A 233 -7.87 -25.21 9.99
N GLY A 234 -7.06 -24.73 10.93
CA GLY A 234 -7.03 -25.18 12.31
C GLY A 234 -6.79 -26.69 12.46
N SER A 235 -7.19 -27.24 13.61
CA SER A 235 -7.03 -28.68 13.89
C SER A 235 -7.95 -29.57 13.06
N THR A 236 -9.08 -29.05 12.57
CA THR A 236 -10.12 -29.84 11.88
C THR A 236 -9.66 -30.40 10.55
N HIS A 237 -8.77 -29.68 9.85
CA HIS A 237 -8.23 -30.11 8.54
C HIS A 237 -6.69 -30.11 8.53
N ALA A 238 -6.06 -30.33 9.69
CA ALA A 238 -4.60 -30.31 9.85
C ALA A 238 -3.88 -31.31 8.93
N GLU A 239 -4.45 -32.50 8.69
CA GLU A 239 -3.86 -33.50 7.78
C GLU A 239 -3.83 -33.01 6.32
N ALA A 240 -4.90 -32.37 5.85
CA ALA A 240 -4.97 -31.83 4.49
C ALA A 240 -4.01 -30.64 4.31
N ALA A 241 -3.92 -29.77 5.33
CA ALA A 241 -2.96 -28.68 5.35
C ALA A 241 -1.51 -29.20 5.34
N ALA A 242 -1.20 -30.19 6.16
CA ALA A 242 0.12 -30.83 6.21
C ALA A 242 0.48 -31.52 4.90
N GLU A 243 -0.48 -32.13 4.20
CA GLU A 243 -0.26 -32.71 2.88
C GLU A 243 0.09 -31.65 1.83
N LEU A 244 -0.58 -30.50 1.83
CA LEU A 244 -0.22 -29.39 0.93
C LEU A 244 1.21 -28.90 1.21
N VAL A 245 1.56 -28.68 2.49
CA VAL A 245 2.93 -28.27 2.87
C VAL A 245 3.97 -29.30 2.44
N SER A 246 3.67 -30.59 2.62
CA SER A 246 4.52 -31.72 2.19
C SER A 246 4.68 -31.77 0.66
N ALA A 247 3.59 -31.56 -0.09
CA ALA A 247 3.60 -31.52 -1.55
C ALA A 247 4.44 -30.34 -2.07
N ILE A 248 4.31 -29.16 -1.47
CA ILE A 248 5.14 -27.99 -1.79
C ILE A 248 6.61 -28.28 -1.49
N ALA A 249 6.94 -28.85 -0.32
CA ALA A 249 8.31 -29.18 0.02
C ALA A 249 8.96 -30.20 -0.95
N ASP A 250 8.20 -31.18 -1.44
CA ASP A 250 8.69 -32.13 -2.45
C ASP A 250 8.88 -31.47 -3.83
N ALA A 251 7.96 -30.59 -4.22
CA ALA A 251 8.04 -29.82 -5.46
C ALA A 251 9.20 -28.81 -5.46
N GLU A 252 9.49 -28.19 -4.32
CA GLU A 252 10.56 -27.21 -4.14
C GLU A 252 11.94 -27.83 -3.87
N ARG A 253 12.02 -29.16 -3.81
CA ARG A 253 13.30 -29.85 -3.67
C ARG A 253 14.18 -29.62 -4.91
N PHE A 254 15.37 -29.07 -4.68
CA PHE A 254 16.38 -28.87 -5.72
C PHE A 254 16.99 -30.19 -6.20
N LEU A 255 16.85 -30.46 -7.49
CA LEU A 255 17.44 -31.62 -8.17
C LEU A 255 18.37 -31.14 -9.29
N PRO A 256 19.47 -31.87 -9.57
CA PRO A 256 20.39 -31.48 -10.61
C PRO A 256 19.75 -31.60 -12.01
N THR A 257 19.92 -30.58 -12.83
CA THR A 257 19.65 -30.60 -14.28
C THR A 257 20.94 -30.74 -15.08
N VAL A 258 22.06 -30.29 -14.51
CA VAL A 258 23.43 -30.53 -14.99
C VAL A 258 24.29 -30.93 -13.78
N SER A 259 25.11 -31.97 -13.90
CA SER A 259 26.03 -32.39 -12.83
C SER A 259 27.41 -32.68 -13.41
N TYR A 260 28.44 -32.18 -12.74
CA TYR A 260 29.82 -32.58 -12.91
C TYR A 260 30.32 -33.17 -11.59
N GLU A 261 30.86 -34.38 -11.65
CA GLU A 261 31.24 -35.16 -10.46
C GLU A 261 32.68 -35.68 -10.59
N ASP A 262 33.31 -35.95 -9.45
CA ASP A 262 34.66 -36.52 -9.40
C ASP A 262 34.73 -37.85 -10.15
N VAL A 263 35.88 -38.09 -10.78
CA VAL A 263 36.25 -39.36 -11.42
C VAL A 263 36.72 -40.38 -10.40
N SER A 264 37.12 -39.94 -9.19
CA SER A 264 37.57 -40.80 -8.09
C SER A 264 36.41 -41.35 -7.24
N GLU A 265 36.56 -42.55 -6.67
CA GLU A 265 35.50 -43.23 -5.87
C GLU A 265 35.09 -42.47 -4.59
N ALA A 266 35.86 -41.44 -4.18
CA ALA A 266 35.51 -40.57 -3.06
C ALA A 266 34.66 -39.40 -3.57
N ARG A 267 33.32 -39.53 -3.49
CA ARG A 267 32.29 -38.56 -3.95
C ARG A 267 32.30 -37.18 -3.25
N ALA A 268 33.46 -36.55 -3.07
CA ALA A 268 33.60 -35.30 -2.31
C ALA A 268 33.65 -34.04 -3.19
N LEU A 269 33.76 -34.16 -4.51
CA LEU A 269 33.81 -33.03 -5.44
C LEU A 269 32.62 -33.06 -6.42
N ARG A 270 31.82 -32.00 -6.44
CA ARG A 270 30.64 -31.86 -7.30
C ARG A 270 30.37 -30.40 -7.65
N LEU A 271 30.01 -30.15 -8.89
CA LEU A 271 29.41 -28.90 -9.37
C LEU A 271 28.13 -29.24 -10.12
N ALA A 272 26.99 -28.74 -9.66
CA ALA A 272 25.70 -29.01 -10.29
C ALA A 272 24.89 -27.74 -10.48
N GLU A 273 24.19 -27.64 -11.60
CA GLU A 273 23.06 -26.74 -11.77
C GLU A 273 21.83 -27.48 -11.24
N VAL A 274 21.10 -26.86 -10.32
CA VAL A 274 19.98 -27.46 -9.62
C VAL A 274 18.74 -26.59 -9.76
N HIS A 275 17.58 -27.23 -9.97
CA HIS A 275 16.29 -26.56 -10.04
C HIS A 275 15.23 -27.32 -9.25
N ASP A 276 14.22 -26.60 -8.79
CA ASP A 276 12.98 -27.16 -8.28
C ASP A 276 12.00 -27.54 -9.42
N ALA A 277 10.77 -27.94 -9.07
CA ALA A 277 9.73 -28.27 -10.05
C ALA A 277 9.20 -27.05 -10.84
N PHE A 278 9.55 -25.83 -10.42
CA PHE A 278 9.09 -24.56 -10.99
C PHE A 278 10.21 -23.81 -11.75
N GLY A 279 11.41 -24.40 -11.80
CA GLY A 279 12.57 -23.82 -12.48
C GLY A 279 13.38 -22.84 -11.62
N ASN A 280 13.02 -22.62 -10.36
CA ASN A 280 13.86 -21.83 -9.45
C ASN A 280 15.10 -22.62 -9.05
N GLY A 281 16.24 -21.95 -8.93
CA GLY A 281 17.46 -22.62 -8.53
C GLY A 281 18.72 -21.83 -8.87
N GLY A 282 19.79 -22.57 -9.15
CA GLY A 282 21.11 -21.99 -9.36
C GLY A 282 22.20 -23.04 -9.44
N TRP A 283 23.45 -22.63 -9.28
CA TRP A 283 24.57 -23.57 -9.27
C TRP A 283 25.04 -23.84 -7.84
N ALA A 284 25.35 -25.10 -7.54
CA ALA A 284 25.87 -25.59 -6.27
C ALA A 284 27.26 -26.21 -6.48
N LEU A 285 28.23 -25.77 -5.68
CA LEU A 285 29.59 -26.30 -5.63
C LEU A 285 29.83 -26.96 -4.26
N SER A 286 30.35 -28.18 -4.28
CA SER A 286 30.81 -28.88 -3.09
C SER A 286 32.19 -29.46 -3.36
N THR A 287 33.18 -29.06 -2.56
CA THR A 287 34.55 -29.57 -2.60
C THR A 287 35.00 -29.95 -1.19
N PRO A 288 36.09 -30.73 -1.04
CA PRO A 288 36.67 -31.02 0.27
C PRO A 288 37.12 -29.78 1.06
N THR A 289 37.29 -28.63 0.39
CA THR A 289 37.86 -27.41 1.00
C THR A 289 36.92 -26.20 0.98
N ARG A 290 35.84 -26.24 0.19
CA ARG A 290 34.82 -25.19 0.15
C ARG A 290 33.48 -25.73 -0.37
N SER A 291 32.40 -25.14 0.12
CA SER A 291 31.05 -25.32 -0.44
C SER A 291 30.47 -23.94 -0.73
N ALA A 292 29.69 -23.81 -1.80
CA ALA A 292 29.03 -22.55 -2.16
C ALA A 292 27.82 -22.82 -3.06
N PHE A 293 26.92 -21.85 -3.16
CA PHE A 293 25.95 -21.80 -4.24
C PHE A 293 25.87 -20.40 -4.84
N THR A 294 25.34 -20.30 -6.05
CA THR A 294 25.06 -19.02 -6.72
C THR A 294 23.67 -19.04 -7.31
N ARG A 295 23.02 -17.88 -7.26
CA ARG A 295 21.72 -17.62 -7.88
C ARG A 295 21.64 -16.18 -8.37
N ALA A 296 20.58 -15.86 -9.11
CA ALA A 296 20.20 -14.47 -9.34
C ALA A 296 19.98 -13.79 -7.99
N HIS A 297 20.57 -12.60 -7.83
CA HIS A 297 20.33 -11.74 -6.67
C HIS A 297 18.87 -11.29 -6.67
N THR A 298 18.29 -11.15 -5.48
CA THR A 298 16.90 -10.71 -5.34
C THR A 298 16.74 -9.34 -5.98
N GLN A 299 15.86 -9.24 -6.98
CA GLN A 299 15.56 -7.96 -7.61
C GLN A 299 14.83 -7.06 -6.61
N PRO A 300 15.21 -5.78 -6.49
CA PRO A 300 14.44 -4.82 -5.70
C PRO A 300 13.03 -4.67 -6.29
N MET A 301 12.05 -4.54 -5.40
CA MET A 301 10.64 -4.45 -5.75
C MET A 301 10.34 -3.22 -6.60
N TYR A 302 10.93 -2.06 -6.27
CA TYR A 302 10.56 -0.80 -6.91
C TYR A 302 11.40 -0.48 -8.16
N TYR A 303 12.44 -1.27 -8.43
CA TYR A 303 13.35 -1.05 -9.54
C TYR A 303 13.57 -2.32 -10.39
N PRO A 304 12.50 -2.94 -10.94
CA PRO A 304 12.59 -4.18 -11.71
C PRO A 304 13.40 -4.05 -13.01
N GLN A 305 13.68 -2.83 -13.45
CA GLN A 305 14.50 -2.54 -14.63
C GLN A 305 16.02 -2.66 -14.39
N LEU A 306 16.46 -2.89 -13.14
CA LEU A 306 17.88 -3.04 -12.86
C LEU A 306 18.46 -4.28 -13.55
N PRO A 307 19.71 -4.18 -14.02
CA PRO A 307 20.35 -5.31 -14.68
C PRO A 307 20.51 -6.48 -13.71
N GLU A 308 20.44 -7.70 -14.24
CA GLU A 308 20.60 -8.90 -13.43
C GLU A 308 21.99 -8.94 -12.77
N MET A 309 21.98 -9.29 -11.49
CA MET A 309 23.17 -9.50 -10.68
C MET A 309 23.15 -10.92 -10.13
N SER A 310 24.33 -11.47 -9.86
CA SER A 310 24.47 -12.83 -9.31
C SER A 310 25.10 -12.77 -7.93
N VAL A 311 24.49 -13.44 -6.96
CA VAL A 311 25.05 -13.59 -5.62
C VAL A 311 25.62 -15.00 -5.47
N VAL A 312 26.87 -15.07 -5.00
CA VAL A 312 27.53 -16.29 -4.54
C VAL A 312 27.51 -16.30 -3.02
N VAL A 313 27.02 -17.39 -2.43
CA VAL A 313 26.96 -17.59 -0.99
C VAL A 313 27.94 -18.70 -0.63
N ASP A 314 28.94 -18.36 0.19
CA ASP A 314 29.98 -19.26 0.65
C ASP A 314 29.52 -19.97 1.94
N LEU A 315 29.74 -21.28 2.01
CA LEU A 315 29.35 -22.16 3.11
C LEU A 315 30.59 -22.87 3.70
N PRO A 316 30.50 -23.45 4.91
CA PRO A 316 31.54 -24.31 5.44
C PRO A 316 31.86 -25.48 4.49
N ALA A 317 33.13 -25.86 4.42
CA ALA A 317 33.54 -27.02 3.64
C ALA A 317 32.75 -28.27 4.04
N GLY A 318 32.24 -29.00 3.04
CA GLY A 318 31.41 -30.20 3.26
C GLY A 318 29.93 -29.93 3.53
N ALA A 319 29.49 -28.67 3.60
CA ALA A 319 28.06 -28.35 3.62
C ALA A 319 27.39 -28.71 2.29
N ASP A 320 26.14 -29.18 2.34
CA ASP A 320 25.28 -29.38 1.16
C ASP A 320 24.63 -28.06 0.76
N PRO A 321 24.97 -27.46 -0.40
CA PRO A 321 24.41 -26.18 -0.82
C PRO A 321 22.93 -26.25 -1.23
N CYS A 322 22.37 -27.45 -1.40
CA CYS A 322 20.96 -27.66 -1.74
C CYS A 322 20.03 -27.73 -0.52
N VAL A 323 20.60 -27.72 0.69
CA VAL A 323 19.87 -27.74 1.96
C VAL A 323 19.98 -26.38 2.63
N SER A 324 18.93 -25.97 3.35
CA SER A 324 18.84 -24.65 3.99
C SER A 324 20.12 -24.30 4.78
N PRO A 325 20.73 -23.12 4.56
CA PRO A 325 22.09 -22.85 4.99
C PRO A 325 22.16 -22.61 6.51
N GLN A 326 22.58 -23.62 7.29
CA GLN A 326 22.73 -23.45 8.75
C GLN A 326 24.02 -22.74 9.19
N SER A 327 24.85 -22.29 8.26
CA SER A 327 26.02 -21.45 8.55
C SER A 327 26.57 -20.87 7.25
N ILE A 328 26.47 -19.56 7.06
CA ILE A 328 27.06 -18.85 5.91
C ILE A 328 28.41 -18.28 6.36
N THR A 329 29.45 -18.50 5.56
CA THR A 329 30.83 -18.03 5.83
C THR A 329 31.21 -16.81 5.00
N GLY A 330 30.43 -16.45 3.98
CA GLY A 330 30.59 -15.23 3.22
C GLY A 330 29.57 -15.10 2.09
N ALA A 331 29.54 -13.93 1.46
CA ALA A 331 28.76 -13.68 0.26
C ALA A 331 29.46 -12.69 -0.66
N ARG A 332 29.23 -12.81 -1.97
CA ARG A 332 29.84 -11.99 -3.02
C ARG A 332 28.83 -11.72 -4.12
N LEU A 333 28.64 -10.46 -4.50
CA LEU A 333 27.71 -10.02 -5.54
C LEU A 333 28.47 -9.56 -6.77
N PHE A 334 28.01 -10.04 -7.93
CA PHE A 334 28.65 -9.79 -9.21
C PHE A 334 27.66 -9.21 -10.23
N HIS A 335 28.18 -8.38 -11.13
CA HIS A 335 27.51 -8.00 -12.37
C HIS A 335 28.49 -8.13 -13.54
N GLY A 336 28.13 -8.88 -14.59
CA GLY A 336 29.04 -9.16 -15.72
C GLY A 336 30.37 -9.81 -15.31
N GLY A 337 30.40 -10.53 -14.19
CA GLY A 337 31.62 -11.11 -13.61
C GLY A 337 32.57 -10.11 -12.93
N HIS A 338 32.14 -8.87 -12.70
CA HIS A 338 32.82 -7.90 -11.83
C HIS A 338 32.23 -7.95 -10.43
N LEU A 339 33.09 -8.02 -9.40
CA LEU A 339 32.67 -8.00 -8.00
C LEU A 339 32.19 -6.59 -7.63
N LEU A 340 30.94 -6.47 -7.19
CA LEU A 340 30.36 -5.20 -6.73
C LEU A 340 30.46 -5.05 -5.21
N ALA A 341 30.10 -6.11 -4.49
CA ALA A 341 30.10 -6.14 -3.03
C ALA A 341 30.46 -7.52 -2.51
N SER A 342 31.04 -7.57 -1.31
CA SER A 342 31.35 -8.81 -0.59
C SER A 342 31.17 -8.63 0.90
N TRP A 343 30.91 -9.73 1.60
CA TRP A 343 30.82 -9.77 3.05
C TRP A 343 31.43 -11.07 3.58
N LYS A 344 32.14 -10.95 4.70
CA LYS A 344 32.53 -12.07 5.55
C LYS A 344 32.35 -11.68 7.02
N PRO A 345 32.04 -12.63 7.92
CA PRO A 345 31.93 -12.35 9.35
C PRO A 345 33.17 -11.65 9.93
N GLU A 346 34.37 -11.99 9.44
CA GLU A 346 35.64 -11.48 9.99
C GLU A 346 36.01 -10.10 9.44
N THR A 347 35.64 -9.78 8.20
CA THR A 347 36.06 -8.55 7.51
C THR A 347 34.94 -7.53 7.36
N GLY A 348 33.70 -7.90 7.68
CA GLY A 348 32.52 -7.07 7.45
C GLY A 348 32.18 -6.91 5.97
N PHE A 349 31.33 -5.93 5.68
CA PHE A 349 30.87 -5.57 4.35
C PHE A 349 31.90 -4.70 3.62
N GLN A 350 32.14 -5.00 2.35
CA GLN A 350 33.00 -4.23 1.45
C GLN A 350 32.31 -4.07 0.11
N ALA A 351 32.31 -2.86 -0.45
CA ALA A 351 31.75 -2.60 -1.77
C ALA A 351 32.64 -1.65 -2.58
N ASP A 352 32.66 -1.85 -3.89
CA ASP A 352 33.21 -0.88 -4.84
C ASP A 352 32.08 0.07 -5.25
N LEU A 353 32.06 1.27 -4.65
CA LEU A 353 31.01 2.26 -4.88
C LEU A 353 31.00 2.75 -6.35
N GLU A 354 32.16 2.86 -6.99
CA GLU A 354 32.23 3.30 -8.38
C GLU A 354 31.65 2.23 -9.31
N ALA A 355 32.00 0.96 -9.10
CA ALA A 355 31.42 -0.15 -9.83
C ALA A 355 29.91 -0.27 -9.56
N TRP A 356 29.48 -0.13 -8.30
CA TRP A 356 28.06 -0.15 -7.92
C TRP A 356 27.26 0.91 -8.69
N ARG A 357 27.71 2.17 -8.70
CA ARG A 357 26.98 3.27 -9.36
C ARG A 357 27.00 3.22 -10.88
N LYS A 358 27.87 2.41 -11.50
CA LYS A 358 27.79 2.08 -12.93
C LYS A 358 26.64 1.12 -13.25
N VAL A 359 26.26 0.29 -12.28
CA VAL A 359 25.19 -0.72 -12.40
C VAL A 359 23.86 -0.15 -11.90
N VAL A 360 23.86 0.43 -10.70
CA VAL A 360 22.73 1.12 -10.08
C VAL A 360 22.88 2.62 -10.31
N THR A 361 22.44 3.06 -11.50
CA THR A 361 22.56 4.47 -11.91
C THR A 361 21.70 5.37 -11.04
N THR A 362 22.19 6.56 -10.68
CA THR A 362 21.43 7.51 -9.83
C THR A 362 20.37 8.33 -10.58
N HIS A 363 20.26 8.16 -11.90
CA HIS A 363 19.32 8.87 -12.75
C HIS A 363 18.88 7.98 -13.92
N GLY A 364 17.68 8.19 -14.45
CA GLY A 364 17.23 7.49 -15.65
C GLY A 364 15.77 7.06 -15.60
N LYS A 365 15.39 6.19 -16.54
CA LYS A 365 14.03 5.66 -16.63
C LYS A 365 13.71 4.84 -15.37
N GLY A 366 12.60 5.17 -14.71
CA GLY A 366 12.14 4.48 -13.50
C GLY A 366 12.73 5.02 -12.18
N ILE A 367 13.56 6.07 -12.22
CA ILE A 367 14.06 6.74 -11.00
C ILE A 367 13.39 8.10 -10.88
N GLY A 368 12.66 8.31 -9.79
CA GLY A 368 11.95 9.57 -9.53
C GLY A 368 12.91 10.75 -9.34
N LYS A 369 12.49 11.95 -9.78
CA LYS A 369 13.26 13.20 -9.59
C LYS A 369 13.52 13.55 -8.11
N ASN A 370 12.71 13.00 -7.22
CA ASN A 370 12.78 13.21 -5.78
C ASN A 370 13.24 11.94 -5.06
N ALA A 371 13.86 10.97 -5.76
CA ALA A 371 14.43 9.80 -5.08
C ALA A 371 15.41 10.26 -3.99
N VAL A 372 15.40 9.59 -2.84
CA VAL A 372 16.32 9.90 -1.74
C VAL A 372 17.77 9.88 -2.22
N THR A 373 18.58 10.76 -1.62
CA THR A 373 20.02 10.74 -1.83
C THR A 373 20.58 9.33 -1.59
N ASP A 374 21.43 8.88 -2.51
CA ASP A 374 22.04 7.55 -2.48
C ASP A 374 21.07 6.36 -2.51
N PHE A 375 19.85 6.49 -3.06
CA PHE A 375 18.89 5.39 -3.20
C PHE A 375 19.54 4.08 -3.68
N LEU A 376 19.05 2.95 -3.15
CA LEU A 376 19.69 1.63 -3.25
C LEU A 376 21.20 1.71 -2.95
N PRO A 377 21.57 1.99 -1.68
CA PRO A 377 22.98 2.04 -1.28
C PRO A 377 23.62 0.66 -1.47
N PRO A 378 24.97 0.55 -1.56
CA PRO A 378 25.63 -0.73 -1.68
C PRO A 378 25.20 -1.71 -0.57
N HIS A 379 24.66 -2.86 -0.97
CA HIS A 379 24.14 -3.87 -0.06
C HIS A 379 24.26 -5.28 -0.65
N LEU A 380 24.02 -6.29 0.19
CA LEU A 380 23.91 -7.70 -0.18
C LEU A 380 22.63 -8.28 0.39
N VAL A 381 21.83 -8.94 -0.45
CA VAL A 381 20.72 -9.79 0.02
C VAL A 381 21.18 -11.22 -0.07
N ILE A 382 21.34 -11.87 1.08
CA ILE A 382 21.73 -13.27 1.16
C ILE A 382 20.45 -14.09 1.34
N ALA A 383 20.14 -14.89 0.32
CA ALA A 383 18.95 -15.72 0.29
C ALA A 383 19.28 -17.13 -0.20
N GLY A 384 18.51 -18.11 0.25
CA GLY A 384 18.62 -19.51 -0.17
C GLY A 384 18.30 -19.70 -1.65
N LEU A 385 18.52 -20.90 -2.18
CA LEU A 385 18.12 -21.26 -3.55
C LEU A 385 16.60 -21.18 -3.75
N ASP A 386 15.82 -21.31 -2.68
CA ASP A 386 14.35 -21.20 -2.62
C ASP A 386 13.83 -19.77 -2.52
N GLY A 387 14.72 -18.78 -2.54
CA GLY A 387 14.32 -17.39 -2.42
C GLY A 387 14.26 -16.87 -0.99
N ASP A 388 14.30 -17.72 0.03
CA ASP A 388 14.09 -17.29 1.42
C ASP A 388 15.27 -16.46 1.90
N ILE A 389 14.97 -15.30 2.50
CA ILE A 389 15.98 -14.32 2.88
C ILE A 389 16.54 -14.68 4.25
N ASP A 390 17.86 -14.87 4.32
CA ASP A 390 18.57 -15.12 5.57
C ASP A 390 19.03 -13.80 6.23
N ARG A 391 19.54 -12.86 5.43
CA ARG A 391 19.91 -11.51 5.89
C ARG A 391 20.11 -10.51 4.76
N VAL A 392 19.98 -9.23 5.13
CA VAL A 392 20.46 -8.09 4.35
C VAL A 392 21.73 -7.57 5.02
N VAL A 393 22.77 -7.30 4.23
CA VAL A 393 24.05 -6.79 4.73
C VAL A 393 24.34 -5.44 4.10
N THR A 394 24.69 -4.46 4.92
CA THR A 394 25.05 -3.10 4.53
C THR A 394 26.38 -2.70 5.18
N ALA A 395 26.86 -1.49 4.90
CA ALA A 395 27.97 -0.91 5.65
C ALA A 395 27.67 -0.72 7.15
N GLY A 396 26.39 -0.63 7.53
CA GLY A 396 25.93 -0.52 8.93
C GLY A 396 25.90 -1.85 9.69
N GLY A 397 26.02 -2.98 9.00
CA GLY A 397 26.10 -4.32 9.60
C GLY A 397 25.16 -5.32 8.94
N GLU A 398 24.80 -6.36 9.70
CA GLU A 398 23.93 -7.44 9.24
C GLU A 398 22.54 -7.31 9.86
N LEU A 399 21.51 -7.30 9.02
CA LEU A 399 20.12 -7.34 9.43
C LEU A 399 19.52 -8.72 9.13
N LYS A 400 19.22 -9.46 10.19
CA LYS A 400 18.49 -10.74 10.09
C LYS A 400 16.98 -10.51 10.20
N PRO A 401 16.17 -11.09 9.30
CA PRO A 401 14.71 -11.04 9.41
C PRO A 401 14.20 -11.59 10.75
N PRO A 402 12.96 -11.27 11.13
CA PRO A 402 12.32 -11.86 12.30
C PRO A 402 12.25 -13.38 12.21
N ARG A 403 12.62 -14.06 13.30
CA ARG A 403 12.54 -15.53 13.39
C ARG A 403 11.11 -16.04 13.63
N ASN A 404 10.29 -15.22 14.29
CA ASN A 404 8.89 -15.50 14.62
C ASN A 404 8.20 -14.19 15.05
N GLY A 405 6.89 -14.27 15.26
CA GLY A 405 6.05 -13.16 15.72
C GLY A 405 6.03 -12.90 17.22
N SER A 406 7.00 -13.37 18.00
CA SER A 406 7.03 -13.02 19.42
C SER A 406 7.40 -11.55 19.62
N ALA A 407 6.81 -10.90 20.62
CA ALA A 407 7.13 -9.50 20.95
C ALA A 407 8.63 -9.27 21.21
N VAL A 408 9.32 -10.25 21.80
CA VAL A 408 10.79 -10.20 22.03
C VAL A 408 11.56 -10.18 20.71
N GLU A 409 11.14 -11.01 19.75
CA GLU A 409 11.78 -11.07 18.44
C GLU A 409 11.48 -9.81 17.60
N ALA A 410 10.26 -9.28 17.71
CA ALA A 410 9.88 -8.01 17.10
C ALA A 410 10.73 -6.85 17.64
N GLU A 411 10.88 -6.73 18.95
CA GLU A 411 11.72 -5.69 19.54
C GLU A 411 13.19 -5.82 19.11
N ARG A 412 13.73 -7.06 19.07
CA ARG A 412 15.07 -7.30 18.54
C ARG A 412 15.20 -6.82 17.10
N PHE A 413 14.24 -7.16 16.23
CA PHE A 413 14.28 -6.76 14.83
C PHE A 413 14.27 -5.24 14.68
N LEU A 414 13.39 -4.55 15.40
CA LEU A 414 13.28 -3.08 15.35
C LEU A 414 14.58 -2.39 15.81
N ILE A 415 15.23 -2.90 16.87
CA ILE A 415 16.53 -2.40 17.34
C ILE A 415 17.63 -2.67 16.31
N ASP A 416 17.67 -3.88 15.74
CA ASP A 416 18.64 -4.24 14.72
C ASP A 416 18.49 -3.35 13.47
N CYS A 417 17.27 -3.11 12.99
CA CYS A 417 16.98 -2.17 11.90
C CYS A 417 17.47 -0.76 12.23
N ALA A 418 17.08 -0.23 13.40
CA ALA A 418 17.46 1.13 13.81
C ALA A 418 18.99 1.32 13.82
N LYS A 419 19.73 0.28 14.21
CA LYS A 419 21.20 0.29 14.26
C LYS A 419 21.87 0.12 12.88
N THR A 420 21.35 -0.78 12.05
CA THR A 420 22.02 -1.22 10.80
C THR A 420 21.62 -0.40 9.57
N LEU A 421 20.51 0.33 9.63
CA LEU A 421 19.93 1.09 8.52
C LEU A 421 19.84 2.58 8.87
N PRO A 422 20.95 3.34 8.83
CA PRO A 422 21.06 4.65 9.49
C PRO A 422 20.27 5.79 8.83
N ASP A 423 19.97 5.70 7.54
CA ASP A 423 19.33 6.76 6.76
C ASP A 423 18.13 6.25 5.96
N ALA A 424 17.41 7.14 5.27
CA ALA A 424 16.22 6.80 4.52
C ALA A 424 16.49 5.76 3.43
N ALA A 425 17.62 5.86 2.72
CA ALA A 425 17.96 4.95 1.63
C ALA A 425 18.28 3.53 2.14
N HIS A 426 18.89 3.41 3.32
CA HIS A 426 19.09 2.12 3.97
C HIS A 426 17.81 1.56 4.59
N LEU A 427 16.98 2.40 5.22
CA LEU A 427 15.71 1.97 5.77
C LEU A 427 14.80 1.36 4.70
N ASP A 428 14.77 1.96 3.50
CA ASP A 428 13.96 1.49 2.37
C ASP A 428 14.29 0.05 1.93
N LEU A 429 15.47 -0.48 2.28
CA LEU A 429 15.82 -1.89 2.04
C LEU A 429 14.87 -2.87 2.75
N VAL A 430 14.17 -2.43 3.80
CA VAL A 430 13.09 -3.21 4.43
C VAL A 430 11.92 -3.37 3.47
N GLY A 431 11.44 -2.28 2.86
CA GLY A 431 10.36 -2.28 1.87
C GLY A 431 10.74 -3.02 0.58
N GLU A 432 11.98 -2.86 0.13
CA GLU A 432 12.49 -3.48 -1.11
C GLU A 432 12.63 -4.99 -1.02
N TYR A 433 13.06 -5.51 0.14
CA TYR A 433 13.48 -6.91 0.26
C TYR A 433 12.82 -7.68 1.38
N LEU A 434 12.49 -7.04 2.51
CA LEU A 434 11.98 -7.72 3.70
C LEU A 434 10.48 -7.54 3.88
N PHE A 435 9.78 -6.95 2.91
CA PHE A 435 8.35 -6.72 2.94
C PHE A 435 7.72 -7.15 1.61
N ALA A 436 6.57 -7.79 1.68
CA ALA A 436 5.74 -8.13 0.53
C ALA A 436 4.41 -7.39 0.67
N TYR A 437 4.09 -6.53 -0.30
CA TYR A 437 2.79 -5.88 -0.34
C TYR A 437 1.69 -6.93 -0.54
N VAL A 438 0.69 -6.94 0.33
CA VAL A 438 -0.53 -7.74 0.20
C VAL A 438 -1.72 -6.89 0.63
N TYR A 439 -2.87 -7.15 0.03
CA TYR A 439 -4.12 -6.53 0.45
C TYR A 439 -4.56 -7.03 1.83
N ASP A 440 -5.19 -6.15 2.59
CA ASP A 440 -5.73 -6.45 3.92
C ASP A 440 -6.77 -7.57 3.88
N SER A 441 -6.84 -8.30 4.98
CA SER A 441 -7.89 -9.29 5.20
C SER A 441 -9.27 -8.64 5.00
N PRO A 442 -10.20 -9.25 4.25
CA PRO A 442 -11.57 -8.76 4.20
C PRO A 442 -12.38 -9.11 5.45
N ASP A 443 -11.83 -9.93 6.35
CA ASP A 443 -12.47 -10.33 7.60
C ASP A 443 -11.63 -9.84 8.80
N SER A 444 -12.17 -8.85 9.51
CA SER A 444 -11.56 -8.21 10.68
C SER A 444 -11.29 -9.16 11.85
N ARG A 445 -11.97 -10.31 11.89
CA ARG A 445 -11.73 -11.37 12.89
C ARG A 445 -10.43 -12.15 12.63
N HIS A 446 -9.92 -12.09 11.40
CA HIS A 446 -8.75 -12.84 10.94
C HIS A 446 -7.75 -11.91 10.23
N PRO A 447 -7.06 -11.02 10.96
CA PRO A 447 -6.20 -9.96 10.39
C PRO A 447 -5.01 -10.47 9.56
N PHE A 448 -4.69 -11.77 9.62
CA PHE A 448 -3.59 -12.39 8.88
C PHE A 448 -4.02 -13.14 7.60
N LEU A 449 -5.30 -13.05 7.19
CA LEU A 449 -5.67 -13.46 5.83
C LEU A 449 -5.04 -12.50 4.82
N ILE A 450 -4.84 -12.99 3.61
CA ILE A 450 -4.35 -12.17 2.50
C ILE A 450 -5.53 -11.84 1.62
N GLY A 451 -5.88 -10.56 1.52
CA GLY A 451 -6.86 -10.07 0.58
C GLY A 451 -6.37 -10.15 -0.87
N ASN A 452 -7.24 -9.76 -1.79
CA ASN A 452 -6.91 -9.52 -3.19
C ASN A 452 -7.55 -8.21 -3.68
N LYS A 453 -7.29 -7.81 -4.92
CA LYS A 453 -7.80 -6.55 -5.48
C LYS A 453 -9.32 -6.38 -5.36
N ARG A 454 -10.07 -7.48 -5.42
CA ARG A 454 -11.54 -7.55 -5.35
C ARG A 454 -12.09 -7.75 -3.94
N ASP A 455 -11.48 -8.63 -3.17
CA ASP A 455 -11.93 -9.03 -1.83
C ASP A 455 -10.86 -8.60 -0.82
N LYS A 456 -10.95 -7.37 -0.32
CA LYS A 456 -10.01 -6.77 0.65
C LYS A 456 -10.75 -6.01 1.75
N GLY A 457 -10.09 -5.90 2.90
CA GLY A 457 -10.55 -5.05 3.98
C GLY A 457 -9.77 -3.74 4.03
N ASP A 458 -9.81 -3.14 5.21
CA ASP A 458 -9.05 -1.95 5.61
C ASP A 458 -8.74 -2.22 7.08
N ILE A 459 -7.72 -3.06 7.30
CA ILE A 459 -7.30 -3.55 8.62
C ILE A 459 -5.81 -3.29 8.72
N HIS A 460 -5.46 -2.34 9.56
CA HIS A 460 -4.08 -1.99 9.81
C HIS A 460 -3.53 -2.89 10.90
N GLN A 461 -2.41 -3.53 10.63
CA GLN A 461 -1.61 -4.26 11.59
C GLN A 461 -0.76 -3.30 12.41
N THR A 462 -0.39 -3.72 13.62
CA THR A 462 0.69 -3.08 14.39
C THR A 462 2.05 -3.50 13.84
N SER A 463 3.13 -2.75 14.10
CA SER A 463 4.48 -3.21 13.70
C SER A 463 4.80 -4.63 14.20
N VAL A 464 4.30 -5.00 15.40
CA VAL A 464 4.48 -6.35 15.96
C VAL A 464 3.68 -7.38 15.17
N GLN A 465 2.45 -7.08 14.76
CA GLN A 465 1.64 -7.96 13.91
C GLN A 465 2.25 -8.10 12.51
N THR A 466 2.71 -7.01 11.88
CA THR A 466 3.42 -7.04 10.59
C THR A 466 4.67 -7.92 10.66
N ILE A 467 5.46 -7.77 11.73
CA ILE A 467 6.62 -8.65 12.00
C ILE A 467 6.17 -10.10 12.23
N SER A 468 5.03 -10.32 12.88
CA SER A 468 4.47 -11.65 13.12
C SER A 468 4.00 -12.35 11.86
N ALA A 469 3.72 -11.58 10.81
CA ALA A 469 3.34 -12.09 9.50
C ALA A 469 4.56 -12.55 8.65
N VAL A 470 5.77 -12.64 9.25
CA VAL A 470 6.99 -13.06 8.56
C VAL A 470 6.88 -14.47 7.95
N THR A 471 7.36 -14.61 6.72
CA THR A 471 7.38 -15.84 5.93
C THR A 471 8.61 -15.85 5.02
N GLY A 472 9.48 -16.86 5.14
CA GLY A 472 10.71 -16.95 4.34
C GLY A 472 11.61 -15.71 4.41
N GLY A 473 11.65 -15.04 5.57
CA GLY A 473 12.42 -13.81 5.79
C GLY A 473 11.75 -12.52 5.32
N MET A 474 10.51 -12.58 4.80
CA MET A 474 9.74 -11.41 4.38
C MET A 474 8.52 -11.22 5.28
N MET A 475 8.29 -10.01 5.77
CA MET A 475 7.03 -9.59 6.37
C MET A 475 6.01 -9.31 5.26
N ARG A 476 4.73 -9.21 5.61
CA ARG A 476 3.67 -8.89 4.65
C ARG A 476 2.65 -7.96 5.30
N GLY A 477 2.09 -7.08 4.49
CA GLY A 477 1.08 -6.11 4.88
C GLY A 477 0.82 -5.14 3.74
N ASP A 478 0.04 -4.11 4.01
CA ASP A 478 -0.29 -3.05 3.06
C ASP A 478 0.60 -1.79 3.28
N CYS A 479 0.14 -0.63 2.79
CA CYS A 479 0.85 0.63 2.97
C CYS A 479 0.81 1.16 4.40
N ASP A 480 -0.28 0.97 5.14
CA ASP A 480 -0.38 1.40 6.53
C ASP A 480 0.55 0.60 7.44
N ASP A 481 0.67 -0.71 7.19
CA ASP A 481 1.53 -1.64 7.91
C ASP A 481 3.02 -1.30 7.76
N LEU A 482 3.46 -1.09 6.52
CA LEU A 482 4.85 -0.72 6.24
C LEU A 482 5.18 0.66 6.81
N ALA A 483 4.26 1.62 6.70
CA ALA A 483 4.43 2.93 7.30
C ALA A 483 4.55 2.86 8.83
N GLU A 484 3.78 1.99 9.51
CA GLU A 484 3.95 1.76 10.96
C GLU A 484 5.32 1.19 11.30
N LEU A 485 5.75 0.18 10.54
CA LEU A 485 7.02 -0.47 10.75
C LEU A 485 8.17 0.54 10.62
N TYR A 486 8.13 1.39 9.59
CA TYR A 486 9.09 2.46 9.41
C TYR A 486 9.05 3.50 10.52
N GLN A 487 7.86 3.91 10.97
CA GLN A 487 7.74 4.83 12.10
C GLN A 487 8.41 4.26 13.35
N ALA A 488 8.11 3.00 13.69
CA ALA A 488 8.66 2.33 14.87
C ALA A 488 10.20 2.21 14.81
N ILE A 489 10.78 2.00 13.62
CA ILE A 489 12.23 1.97 13.44
C ILE A 489 12.82 3.38 13.57
N ALA A 490 12.23 4.37 12.88
CA ALA A 490 12.74 5.75 12.87
C ALA A 490 12.69 6.41 14.27
N GLU A 491 11.66 6.15 15.06
CA GLU A 491 11.58 6.64 16.45
C GLU A 491 12.69 6.05 17.33
N ARG A 492 13.07 4.78 17.12
CA ARG A 492 14.23 4.16 17.81
C ARG A 492 15.56 4.75 17.38
N GLN A 493 15.61 5.41 16.21
CA GLN A 493 16.76 6.20 15.77
C GLN A 493 16.75 7.63 16.33
N GLY A 494 15.74 7.99 17.15
CA GLY A 494 15.58 9.33 17.71
C GLY A 494 14.95 10.34 16.74
N ARG A 495 14.33 9.88 15.64
CA ARG A 495 13.62 10.74 14.70
C ARG A 495 12.20 11.02 15.17
N THR A 496 11.70 12.21 14.85
CA THR A 496 10.29 12.56 15.07
C THR A 496 9.49 12.16 13.83
N ALA A 497 9.23 10.86 13.71
CA ALA A 497 8.55 10.27 12.57
C ALA A 497 7.04 10.11 12.84
N HIS A 498 6.25 10.25 11.78
CA HIS A 498 4.80 10.13 11.82
C HIS A 498 4.30 9.36 10.61
N VAL A 499 3.20 8.63 10.76
CA VAL A 499 2.45 8.16 9.59
C VAL A 499 1.56 9.28 9.07
N ILE A 500 1.82 9.68 7.83
CA ILE A 500 1.02 10.67 7.11
C ILE A 500 -0.05 9.97 6.27
N SER A 501 -1.22 10.60 6.18
CA SER A 501 -2.28 10.16 5.28
C SER A 501 -2.18 10.96 3.98
N LEU A 502 -2.07 10.22 2.88
CA LEU A 502 -1.99 10.71 1.51
C LEU A 502 -3.22 10.18 0.73
N PRO A 503 -3.60 10.78 -0.40
CA PRO A 503 -4.73 10.28 -1.19
C PRO A 503 -4.55 8.79 -1.53
N ALA A 504 -5.47 7.96 -1.02
CA ALA A 504 -5.47 6.50 -1.17
C ALA A 504 -4.16 5.80 -0.73
N HIS A 505 -3.39 6.40 0.17
CA HIS A 505 -2.07 5.89 0.56
C HIS A 505 -1.63 6.35 1.96
N ALA A 506 -0.82 5.53 2.64
CA ALA A 506 -0.18 5.87 3.90
C ALA A 506 1.35 5.72 3.77
N ALA A 507 2.09 6.64 4.41
CA ALA A 507 3.55 6.64 4.36
C ALA A 507 4.14 7.11 5.69
N CYS A 508 5.35 6.65 6.00
CA CYS A 508 6.14 7.18 7.12
C CYS A 508 6.88 8.43 6.66
N CYS A 509 6.79 9.50 7.45
CA CYS A 509 7.39 10.79 7.16
C CYS A 509 8.13 11.35 8.38
N TRP A 510 9.31 11.92 8.16
CA TRP A 510 9.98 12.76 9.16
C TRP A 510 10.73 13.90 8.48
N ALA A 511 11.15 14.89 9.26
CA ALA A 511 11.91 16.02 8.76
C ALA A 511 13.17 16.28 9.59
N GLU A 512 14.24 16.67 8.92
CA GLU A 512 15.52 17.02 9.55
C GLU A 512 16.09 18.27 8.90
N LYS A 513 16.80 19.08 9.68
CA LYS A 513 17.57 20.19 9.14
C LYS A 513 18.99 19.71 8.83
N GLN A 514 19.39 19.76 7.57
CA GLN A 514 20.70 19.25 7.11
C GLN A 514 21.79 20.33 7.20
N ASP A 515 23.04 19.91 6.98
CA ASP A 515 24.23 20.77 7.07
C ASP A 515 24.23 21.93 6.07
N ASP A 516 23.45 21.83 4.98
CA ASP A 516 23.25 22.89 4.01
C ASP A 516 22.30 24.01 4.52
N GLY A 517 21.73 23.81 5.72
CA GLY A 517 20.80 24.72 6.37
C GLY A 517 19.35 24.62 5.89
N ALA A 518 19.06 23.73 4.94
CA ALA A 518 17.72 23.43 4.45
C ALA A 518 17.03 22.39 5.34
N TRP A 519 15.70 22.38 5.29
CA TRP A 519 14.87 21.32 5.83
C TRP A 519 14.66 20.26 4.76
N HIS A 520 14.90 19.01 5.12
CA HIS A 520 14.71 17.83 4.31
C HIS A 520 13.58 17.01 4.90
N VAL A 521 12.59 16.69 4.08
CA VAL A 521 11.46 15.83 4.42
C VAL A 521 11.65 14.52 3.68
N PHE A 522 11.71 13.42 4.44
CA PHE A 522 11.86 12.07 3.92
C PHE A 522 10.53 11.35 4.00
N ILE A 523 10.16 10.61 2.95
CA ILE A 523 8.96 9.77 2.91
C ILE A 523 9.37 8.36 2.52
N LEU A 524 9.04 7.40 3.38
CA LEU A 524 9.15 5.96 3.14
C LEU A 524 7.75 5.36 2.99
N GLN A 525 7.55 4.55 1.96
CA GLN A 525 6.24 4.12 1.47
C GLN A 525 6.30 2.75 0.80
N THR A 526 5.17 2.21 0.33
CA THR A 526 5.13 1.01 -0.54
C THR A 526 5.48 1.38 -1.98
N GLY A 527 6.67 1.93 -2.16
CA GLY A 527 7.22 2.48 -3.39
C GLY A 527 8.57 3.14 -3.08
N PRO A 528 9.28 3.69 -4.10
CA PRO A 528 10.57 4.33 -3.90
C PRO A 528 10.56 5.35 -2.76
N ALA A 529 11.55 5.30 -1.88
CA ALA A 529 11.79 6.37 -0.92
C ALA A 529 12.05 7.70 -1.62
N VAL A 530 11.44 8.77 -1.11
CA VAL A 530 11.56 10.12 -1.68
C VAL A 530 12.00 11.17 -0.65
N GLU A 531 12.66 12.22 -1.15
CA GLU A 531 13.24 13.33 -0.39
C GLU A 531 12.83 14.66 -0.99
N PHE A 532 12.44 15.60 -0.13
CA PHE A 532 12.06 16.96 -0.51
C PHE A 532 12.78 17.98 0.35
N ALA A 533 13.47 18.93 -0.27
CA ALA A 533 14.22 19.97 0.43
C ALA A 533 13.67 21.39 0.15
N ASP A 534 13.65 22.23 1.18
CA ASP A 534 13.44 23.68 1.09
C ASP A 534 14.08 24.43 2.26
N ARG A 535 14.18 25.76 2.18
CA ARG A 535 14.69 26.63 3.24
C ARG A 535 13.80 26.64 4.48
N THR A 536 12.50 26.42 4.32
CA THR A 536 11.54 26.32 5.42
C THR A 536 10.91 24.93 5.46
N LEU A 537 10.60 24.45 6.66
CA LEU A 537 9.97 23.15 6.83
C LEU A 537 8.57 23.11 6.19
N ALA A 538 7.80 24.19 6.33
CA ALA A 538 6.48 24.29 5.73
C ALA A 538 6.52 24.17 4.20
N ASP A 539 7.51 24.78 3.53
CA ASP A 539 7.65 24.68 2.07
C ASP A 539 8.15 23.28 1.63
N ALA A 540 9.01 22.65 2.41
CA ALA A 540 9.45 21.27 2.17
C ALA A 540 8.28 20.28 2.29
N LEU A 541 7.45 20.42 3.33
CA LEU A 541 6.21 19.65 3.51
C LEU A 541 5.19 19.95 2.41
N ALA A 542 5.07 21.22 1.98
CA ALA A 542 4.17 21.58 0.87
C ALA A 542 4.56 20.85 -0.42
N LYS A 543 5.86 20.76 -0.72
CA LYS A 543 6.37 20.00 -1.86
C LYS A 543 6.09 18.51 -1.73
N SER A 544 6.21 17.96 -0.52
CA SER A 544 6.03 16.53 -0.29
C SER A 544 4.56 16.11 -0.46
N TYR A 545 3.61 16.77 0.20
CA TYR A 545 2.18 16.46 0.08
C TYR A 545 1.67 16.67 -1.35
N LYS A 546 2.02 17.79 -2.00
CA LYS A 546 1.60 18.09 -3.38
C LYS A 546 2.23 17.20 -4.45
N SER A 547 3.22 16.38 -4.09
CA SER A 547 3.82 15.44 -5.04
C SER A 547 2.92 14.22 -5.31
N PHE A 548 2.01 13.91 -4.39
CA PHE A 548 1.04 12.81 -4.50
C PHE A 548 -0.24 13.27 -5.20
N ASP A 549 -0.77 14.44 -4.84
CA ASP A 549 -1.86 15.08 -5.55
C ASP A 549 -1.70 16.61 -5.52
N ASP A 550 -1.39 17.18 -6.69
CA ASP A 550 -1.17 18.63 -6.83
C ASP A 550 -2.47 19.46 -6.74
N SER A 551 -3.63 18.78 -6.75
CA SER A 551 -4.94 19.41 -6.54
C SER A 551 -5.37 19.45 -5.08
N GLU A 552 -4.73 18.70 -4.20
CA GLU A 552 -5.00 18.81 -2.77
C GLU A 552 -4.55 20.17 -2.23
N THR A 553 -5.43 20.71 -1.40
CA THR A 553 -5.15 21.93 -0.65
C THR A 553 -4.12 21.60 0.43
N PHE A 554 -3.09 22.45 0.56
CA PHE A 554 -2.05 22.30 1.56
C PHE A 554 -2.18 23.41 2.60
N ASP A 555 -2.33 23.02 3.86
CA ASP A 555 -2.28 23.91 5.01
C ASP A 555 -1.22 23.39 5.98
N PRO A 556 -0.11 24.13 6.20
CA PRO A 556 0.95 23.68 7.10
C PRO A 556 0.47 23.54 8.55
N ASN A 557 -0.68 24.11 8.92
CA ASN A 557 -1.22 24.02 10.28
C ASN A 557 -2.28 22.91 10.45
N GLY A 558 -2.54 22.12 9.41
CA GLY A 558 -3.55 21.06 9.39
C GLY A 558 -3.14 19.88 8.52
N LEU A 559 -1.93 19.35 8.74
CA LEU A 559 -1.37 18.23 8.00
C LEU A 559 -2.06 16.92 8.38
N SER A 560 -2.48 16.16 7.37
CA SER A 560 -3.15 14.86 7.53
C SER A 560 -2.18 13.78 8.04
N LEU A 561 -2.56 13.12 9.12
CA LEU A 561 -1.82 12.08 9.83
C LEU A 561 -2.74 10.91 10.14
N SER A 562 -2.18 9.73 10.33
CA SER A 562 -2.90 8.54 10.79
C SER A 562 -2.35 8.12 12.15
N LEU A 563 -3.19 8.16 13.21
CA LEU A 563 -2.80 7.81 14.58
C LEU A 563 -3.64 6.64 15.12
N ARG A 564 -3.03 5.83 15.99
CA ARG A 564 -3.68 4.73 16.74
C ARG A 564 -3.50 4.97 18.24
N PHE A 565 -4.58 4.88 19.02
CA PHE A 565 -4.57 5.16 20.47
C PHE A 565 -4.99 4.00 21.38
N SER A 566 -5.49 2.92 20.80
CA SER A 566 -6.00 1.71 21.49
C SER A 566 -5.65 0.47 20.66
N GLU A 567 -6.14 -0.70 21.04
CA GLU A 567 -6.00 -1.96 20.27
C GLU A 567 -6.91 -1.98 19.02
N GLU A 568 -7.12 -0.83 18.41
CA GLU A 568 -7.96 -0.67 17.23
C GLU A 568 -7.30 -1.24 15.99
N ASN A 569 -8.12 -1.94 15.21
CA ASN A 569 -7.73 -2.57 13.95
C ASN A 569 -7.61 -1.59 12.78
N THR A 570 -7.92 -0.30 12.96
CA THR A 570 -7.65 0.76 11.98
C THR A 570 -7.18 2.03 12.66
N ARG A 571 -6.47 2.88 11.91
CA ARG A 571 -6.04 4.20 12.34
C ARG A 571 -7.11 5.24 12.12
N SER A 572 -7.08 6.27 12.94
CA SER A 572 -7.92 7.46 12.74
C SER A 572 -7.10 8.56 12.07
N HIS A 573 -7.72 9.28 11.14
CA HIS A 573 -7.11 10.43 10.51
C HIS A 573 -7.23 11.66 11.40
N TRP A 574 -6.15 12.43 11.51
CA TRP A 574 -6.06 13.66 12.29
C TRP A 574 -5.36 14.75 11.49
N ARG A 575 -5.59 16.01 11.84
CA ARG A 575 -4.93 17.17 11.23
C ARG A 575 -4.14 17.93 12.28
N LEU A 576 -2.82 17.99 12.15
CA LEU A 576 -1.95 18.68 13.10
C LEU A 576 -0.96 19.63 12.42
N SER A 577 -0.44 20.58 13.19
CA SER A 577 0.55 21.55 12.70
C SER A 577 1.87 20.89 12.30
N TRP A 578 2.55 21.46 11.30
CA TRP A 578 3.91 21.12 10.88
C TRP A 578 4.92 21.07 12.03
N ARG A 579 4.67 21.80 13.13
CA ARG A 579 5.52 21.82 14.32
C ARG A 579 5.74 20.42 14.91
N ILE A 580 4.82 19.48 14.72
CA ILE A 580 5.01 18.09 15.18
C ILE A 580 6.24 17.41 14.55
N PHE A 581 6.72 17.88 13.40
CA PHE A 581 7.92 17.33 12.73
C PHE A 581 9.22 17.95 13.24
N ALA A 582 9.15 19.14 13.86
CA ALA A 582 10.33 19.88 14.32
C ALA A 582 10.48 19.92 15.85
N GLU A 583 9.38 19.78 16.59
CA GLU A 583 9.33 20.01 18.04
C GLU A 583 8.79 18.77 18.76
N PRO A 584 9.66 17.88 19.28
CA PRO A 584 9.23 16.62 19.91
C PRO A 584 8.28 16.80 21.10
N GLU A 585 8.47 17.84 21.91
CA GLU A 585 7.57 18.13 23.03
C GLU A 585 6.18 18.59 22.55
N TYR A 586 6.13 19.47 21.54
CA TYR A 586 4.89 19.88 20.90
C TYR A 586 4.16 18.66 20.32
N ALA A 587 4.86 17.80 19.58
CA ALA A 587 4.31 16.57 19.02
C ALA A 587 3.68 15.68 20.10
N ARG A 588 4.41 15.43 21.20
CA ARG A 588 3.92 14.64 22.32
C ARG A 588 2.64 15.20 22.92
N VAL A 589 2.57 16.51 23.13
CA VAL A 589 1.38 17.15 23.72
C VAL A 589 0.19 17.11 22.75
N MET A 590 0.41 17.41 21.47
CA MET A 590 -0.68 17.40 20.48
C MET A 590 -1.22 15.98 20.23
N ILE A 591 -0.36 14.97 20.18
CA ILE A 591 -0.79 13.56 20.10
C ILE A 591 -1.60 13.17 21.35
N ASP A 592 -1.21 13.64 22.54
CA ASP A 592 -1.96 13.41 23.78
C ASP A 592 -3.29 14.20 23.82
N VAL A 593 -3.43 15.30 23.08
CA VAL A 593 -4.71 15.99 22.86
C VAL A 593 -5.58 15.20 21.89
N GLN A 594 -5.02 14.68 20.78
CA GLN A 594 -5.76 13.80 19.86
C GLN A 594 -6.21 12.50 20.53
N LYS A 595 -5.43 12.00 21.49
CA LYS A 595 -5.84 10.89 22.36
C LYS A 595 -7.09 11.26 23.16
N ASP A 596 -7.15 12.44 23.77
CA ASP A 596 -8.35 12.89 24.49
C ASP A 596 -9.55 13.06 23.55
N TRP A 597 -9.34 13.56 22.32
CA TRP A 597 -10.37 13.58 21.28
C TRP A 597 -10.89 12.19 20.96
N HIS A 598 -9.98 11.23 20.80
CA HIS A 598 -10.29 9.86 20.45
C HIS A 598 -11.13 9.15 21.51
N PHE A 599 -10.89 9.42 22.79
CA PHE A 599 -11.68 8.91 23.91
C PHE A 599 -12.84 9.85 24.33
N GLN A 600 -13.03 10.96 23.61
CA GLN A 600 -14.03 12.00 23.89
C GLN A 600 -13.96 12.57 25.32
N THR A 601 -12.76 12.60 25.91
CA THR A 601 -12.47 13.29 27.18
C THR A 601 -12.07 14.74 26.89
N TYR A 602 -12.97 15.48 26.24
CA TYR A 602 -12.70 16.81 25.69
C TYR A 602 -12.29 17.83 26.76
N GLN A 603 -12.75 17.70 28.00
CA GLN A 603 -12.35 18.56 29.12
C GLN A 603 -10.83 18.61 29.27
N ARG A 604 -10.16 17.46 29.18
CA ARG A 604 -8.70 17.36 29.33
C ARG A 604 -7.98 17.98 28.14
N GLY A 605 -8.47 17.73 26.94
CA GLY A 605 -7.97 18.37 25.72
C GLY A 605 -8.05 19.90 25.84
N ILE A 606 -9.21 20.42 26.23
CA ILE A 606 -9.44 21.87 26.45
C ILE A 606 -8.46 22.42 27.50
N ALA A 607 -8.32 21.73 28.64
CA ALA A 607 -7.43 22.17 29.71
C ALA A 607 -5.96 22.18 29.29
N LYS A 608 -5.52 21.19 28.50
CA LYS A 608 -4.16 21.14 27.92
C LYS A 608 -3.93 22.32 26.99
N MET A 609 -4.85 22.57 26.05
CA MET A 609 -4.71 23.68 25.09
C MET A 609 -4.73 25.05 25.77
N LEU A 610 -5.65 25.28 26.71
CA LEU A 610 -5.70 26.52 27.50
C LEU A 610 -4.41 26.76 28.28
N ARG A 611 -3.82 25.70 28.86
CA ARG A 611 -2.54 25.80 29.57
C ARG A 611 -1.42 26.25 28.65
N ARG A 612 -1.28 25.65 27.47
CA ARG A 612 -0.22 26.02 26.51
C ARG A 612 -0.34 27.47 26.06
N ILE A 613 -1.55 27.91 25.77
CA ILE A 613 -1.82 29.32 25.42
C ILE A 613 -1.46 30.23 26.61
N ALA A 614 -1.82 29.85 27.83
CA ALA A 614 -1.46 30.62 29.03
C ALA A 614 0.05 30.67 29.31
N GLU A 615 0.80 29.65 28.87
CA GLU A 615 2.27 29.58 28.93
C GLU A 615 2.95 30.41 27.82
N GLY A 616 2.18 31.03 26.93
CA GLY A 616 2.65 31.95 25.90
C GLY A 616 2.86 31.32 24.52
N ASP A 617 2.36 30.10 24.27
CA ASP A 617 2.37 29.49 22.94
C ASP A 617 1.15 29.96 22.12
N ASP A 618 1.25 31.18 21.58
CA ASP A 618 0.23 31.87 20.78
C ASP A 618 0.16 31.39 19.30
N ASP A 619 0.62 30.18 19.01
CA ASP A 619 0.54 29.59 17.68
C ASP A 619 -0.92 29.41 17.22
N ASN A 620 -1.20 29.70 15.94
CA ASN A 620 -2.57 29.65 15.41
C ASN A 620 -3.18 28.24 15.52
N ALA A 621 -2.37 27.18 15.34
CA ALA A 621 -2.85 25.80 15.43
C ALA A 621 -3.38 25.47 16.83
N ASN A 622 -2.81 26.06 17.90
CA ASN A 622 -3.30 25.86 19.26
C ASN A 622 -4.72 26.42 19.44
N PHE A 623 -5.00 27.60 18.88
CA PHE A 623 -6.32 28.21 18.93
C PHE A 623 -7.35 27.46 18.07
N ARG A 624 -6.93 26.99 16.88
CA ARG A 624 -7.78 26.18 15.99
C ARG A 624 -8.15 24.84 16.61
N GLU A 625 -7.19 24.15 17.23
CA GLU A 625 -7.41 22.91 17.98
C GLU A 625 -8.44 23.12 19.12
N LEU A 626 -8.25 24.18 19.90
CA LEU A 626 -9.16 24.55 20.99
C LEU A 626 -10.57 24.87 20.47
N SER A 627 -10.67 25.54 19.31
CA SER A 627 -11.95 25.78 18.65
C SER A 627 -12.66 24.48 18.25
N GLY A 628 -11.92 23.51 17.70
CA GLY A 628 -12.45 22.17 17.40
C GLY A 628 -13.00 21.48 18.66
N LEU A 629 -12.25 21.52 19.76
CA LEU A 629 -12.66 20.92 21.04
C LEU A 629 -13.96 21.54 21.58
N TYR A 630 -14.09 22.87 21.49
CA TYR A 630 -15.32 23.56 21.87
C TYR A 630 -16.50 23.23 20.94
N THR A 631 -16.25 23.06 19.64
CA THR A 631 -17.26 22.62 18.67
C THR A 631 -17.83 21.25 19.05
N SER A 632 -16.95 20.31 19.44
CA SER A 632 -17.34 18.95 19.85
C SER A 632 -18.15 18.88 21.15
N THR A 633 -18.14 19.95 21.94
CA THR A 633 -18.89 20.06 23.19
C THR A 633 -20.09 21.01 23.07
N GLY A 634 -20.38 21.51 21.86
CA GLY A 634 -21.52 22.39 21.58
C GLY A 634 -21.34 23.84 22.05
N GLN A 635 -20.14 24.22 22.48
CA GLN A 635 -19.81 25.57 22.96
C GLN A 635 -19.40 26.47 21.79
N TYR A 636 -20.31 26.65 20.83
CA TYR A 636 -20.01 27.27 19.54
C TYR A 636 -19.54 28.73 19.62
N ASP A 637 -19.96 29.49 20.63
CA ASP A 637 -19.48 30.86 20.85
C ASP A 637 -17.98 30.89 21.19
N LEU A 638 -17.54 30.00 22.07
CA LEU A 638 -16.12 29.85 22.42
C LEU A 638 -15.33 29.30 21.23
N ALA A 639 -15.91 28.36 20.49
CA ALA A 639 -15.30 27.87 19.25
C ALA A 639 -15.03 29.02 18.27
N ALA A 640 -16.05 29.84 17.97
CA ALA A 640 -15.93 30.98 17.07
C ALA A 640 -14.96 32.05 17.62
N GLU A 641 -14.91 32.30 18.93
CA GLU A 641 -13.93 33.22 19.54
C GLU A 641 -12.50 32.74 19.29
N HIS A 642 -12.18 31.51 19.66
CA HIS A 642 -10.83 30.97 19.50
C HIS A 642 -10.44 30.84 18.02
N HIS A 643 -11.39 30.53 17.14
CA HIS A 643 -11.13 30.44 15.72
C HIS A 643 -10.81 31.81 15.09
N ARG A 644 -11.48 32.88 15.52
CA ARG A 644 -11.10 34.25 15.12
C ARG A 644 -9.67 34.58 15.56
N ARG A 645 -9.25 34.18 16.76
CA ARG A 645 -7.86 34.34 17.22
C ARG A 645 -6.88 33.54 16.37
N ALA A 646 -7.24 32.33 15.93
CA ALA A 646 -6.42 31.57 14.98
C ALA A 646 -6.21 32.36 13.68
N ILE A 647 -7.29 32.86 13.07
CA ILE A 647 -7.26 33.65 11.82
C ILE A 647 -6.40 34.92 11.95
N GLU A 648 -6.47 35.61 13.09
CA GLU A 648 -5.65 36.79 13.39
C GLU A 648 -4.16 36.46 13.33
N GLN A 649 -3.75 35.28 13.82
CA GLN A 649 -2.36 34.82 13.86
C GLN A 649 -1.88 34.20 12.53
N THR A 650 -2.79 33.69 11.70
CA THR A 650 -2.46 33.04 10.41
C THR A 650 -1.93 34.05 9.41
N ARG A 651 -0.71 33.85 8.88
CA ARG A 651 -0.07 34.83 7.97
C ARG A 651 -0.35 34.54 6.49
N ASP A 652 -0.47 33.27 6.13
CA ASP A 652 -0.69 32.88 4.75
C ASP A 652 -2.15 33.16 4.33
N PRO A 653 -2.38 33.90 3.22
CA PRO A 653 -3.73 34.23 2.78
C PRO A 653 -4.58 33.01 2.40
N LEU A 654 -3.98 31.92 1.89
CA LEU A 654 -4.74 30.71 1.56
C LEU A 654 -5.15 29.98 2.84
N SER A 655 -4.25 29.80 3.81
CA SER A 655 -4.63 29.26 5.14
C SER A 655 -5.74 30.07 5.78
N ARG A 656 -5.70 31.41 5.73
CA ARG A 656 -6.79 32.28 6.22
C ARG A 656 -8.12 32.04 5.51
N LEU A 657 -8.12 31.80 4.20
CA LEU A 657 -9.33 31.47 3.44
C LEU A 657 -9.97 30.17 3.98
N TYR A 658 -9.18 29.12 4.20
CA TYR A 658 -9.70 27.86 4.76
C TYR A 658 -10.26 28.05 6.17
N GLU A 659 -9.51 28.74 7.04
CA GLU A 659 -9.97 29.02 8.40
C GLU A 659 -11.25 29.87 8.40
N ASN A 660 -11.41 30.82 7.47
CA ASN A 660 -12.66 31.57 7.32
C ASN A 660 -13.85 30.68 6.92
N ILE A 661 -13.64 29.66 6.07
CA ILE A 661 -14.71 28.70 5.72
C ILE A 661 -15.14 27.90 6.95
N GLU A 662 -14.18 27.44 7.77
CA GLU A 662 -14.45 26.75 9.03
C GLU A 662 -15.23 27.64 10.02
N LEU A 663 -14.85 28.93 10.12
CA LEU A 663 -15.54 29.90 10.96
C LEU A 663 -17.02 30.07 10.56
N VAL A 664 -17.34 30.08 9.27
CA VAL A 664 -18.75 30.19 8.80
C VAL A 664 -19.60 29.08 9.44
N GLY A 665 -19.09 27.85 9.51
CA GLY A 665 -19.81 26.73 10.10
C GLY A 665 -20.03 26.89 11.60
N GLN A 666 -19.00 27.33 12.32
CA GLN A 666 -19.10 27.61 13.76
C GLN A 666 -20.11 28.74 14.05
N LEU A 667 -20.13 29.78 13.21
CA LEU A 667 -21.08 30.89 13.35
C LEU A 667 -22.52 30.44 13.13
N PHE A 668 -22.82 29.63 12.11
CA PHE A 668 -24.17 29.08 11.93
C PHE A 668 -24.59 28.19 13.11
N GLN A 669 -23.69 27.32 13.59
CA GLN A 669 -23.97 26.47 14.74
C GLN A 669 -24.19 27.29 16.04
N GLY A 670 -23.46 28.40 16.20
CA GLY A 670 -23.65 29.39 17.26
C GLY A 670 -24.84 30.34 17.06
N LYS A 671 -25.65 30.16 16.00
CA LYS A 671 -26.81 31.02 15.66
C LYS A 671 -26.44 32.48 15.35
N HIS A 672 -25.22 32.71 14.86
CA HIS A 672 -24.73 34.00 14.35
C HIS A 672 -24.94 34.12 12.82
N ASP A 673 -26.14 33.77 12.34
CA ASP A 673 -26.45 33.59 10.92
C ASP A 673 -26.13 34.82 10.05
N SER A 674 -26.32 36.03 10.59
CA SER A 674 -26.04 37.28 9.86
C SER A 674 -24.54 37.47 9.62
N GLU A 675 -23.72 37.19 10.63
CA GLU A 675 -22.26 37.23 10.55
C GLU A 675 -21.74 36.11 9.62
N ALA A 676 -22.26 34.89 9.78
CA ALA A 676 -21.92 33.74 8.95
C ALA A 676 -22.18 34.01 7.47
N ARG A 677 -23.37 34.53 7.14
CA ARG A 677 -23.74 34.90 5.76
C ARG A 677 -22.91 36.06 5.22
N ALA A 678 -22.54 37.04 6.06
CA ALA A 678 -21.68 38.15 5.65
C ALA A 678 -20.27 37.65 5.30
N LEU A 679 -19.69 36.79 6.15
CA LEU A 679 -18.39 36.18 5.92
C LEU A 679 -18.40 35.27 4.69
N ALA A 680 -19.42 34.42 4.53
CA ALA A 680 -19.57 33.57 3.35
C ALA A 680 -19.64 34.40 2.05
N LYS A 681 -20.36 35.53 2.04
CA LYS A 681 -20.37 36.45 0.90
C LYS A 681 -18.99 37.05 0.61
N ASP A 682 -18.27 37.49 1.64
CA ASP A 682 -16.90 37.99 1.48
C ASP A 682 -15.96 36.91 0.90
N ILE A 683 -16.07 35.67 1.37
CA ILE A 683 -15.33 34.53 0.81
C ILE A 683 -15.63 34.35 -0.68
N ILE A 684 -16.91 34.29 -1.06
CA ILE A 684 -17.35 34.01 -2.43
C ILE A 684 -17.01 35.17 -3.38
N GLU A 685 -17.24 36.40 -2.95
CA GLU A 685 -17.17 37.60 -3.81
C GLU A 685 -15.79 38.24 -3.85
N LYS A 686 -14.95 37.98 -2.85
CA LYS A 686 -13.64 38.61 -2.70
C LYS A 686 -12.50 37.61 -2.52
N GLN A 687 -12.50 36.82 -1.45
CA GLN A 687 -11.33 36.00 -1.09
C GLN A 687 -11.02 34.92 -2.14
N ILE A 688 -12.03 34.16 -2.59
CA ILE A 688 -11.85 33.14 -3.64
C ILE A 688 -11.37 33.78 -4.96
N PRO A 689 -12.01 34.85 -5.47
CA PRO A 689 -11.49 35.58 -6.64
C PRO A 689 -10.05 36.08 -6.50
N GLU A 690 -9.67 36.64 -5.35
CA GLU A 690 -8.30 37.13 -5.07
C GLU A 690 -7.25 36.01 -5.07
N HIS A 691 -7.67 34.76 -4.86
CA HIS A 691 -6.78 33.59 -4.77
C HIS A 691 -6.95 32.60 -5.92
N ARG A 692 -7.81 32.88 -6.90
CA ARG A 692 -8.19 31.94 -7.96
C ARG A 692 -7.00 31.38 -8.73
N ASP A 693 -6.04 32.23 -9.09
CA ASP A 693 -4.84 31.81 -9.83
C ASP A 693 -3.93 30.88 -9.01
N LYS A 694 -3.85 31.10 -7.70
CA LYS A 694 -3.07 30.25 -6.79
C LYS A 694 -3.76 28.92 -6.50
N LEU A 695 -5.09 28.93 -6.42
CA LEU A 695 -5.90 27.74 -6.17
C LEU A 695 -5.92 26.82 -7.40
N GLY A 696 -5.91 27.37 -8.61
CA GLY A 696 -5.96 26.56 -9.84
C GLY A 696 -7.18 25.63 -9.84
N VAL A 697 -6.93 24.32 -9.89
CA VAL A 697 -8.00 23.30 -9.88
C VAL A 697 -8.62 23.13 -8.48
N SER A 698 -7.87 23.40 -7.40
CA SER A 698 -8.34 23.28 -6.02
C SER A 698 -9.49 24.23 -5.67
N VAL A 699 -9.78 25.23 -6.51
CA VAL A 699 -10.97 26.09 -6.36
C VAL A 699 -12.28 25.28 -6.34
N VAL A 700 -12.30 24.12 -7.00
CA VAL A 700 -13.45 23.21 -6.97
C VAL A 700 -13.64 22.62 -5.58
N GLN A 701 -12.55 22.17 -4.94
CA GLN A 701 -12.58 21.61 -3.60
C GLN A 701 -12.97 22.67 -2.56
N VAL A 702 -12.34 23.85 -2.61
CA VAL A 702 -12.71 25.00 -1.76
C VAL A 702 -14.20 25.34 -1.90
N GLY A 703 -14.70 25.34 -3.13
CA GLY A 703 -16.12 25.56 -3.41
C GLY A 703 -17.02 24.50 -2.79
N ALA A 704 -16.64 23.22 -2.88
CA ALA A 704 -17.38 22.11 -2.30
C ALA A 704 -17.40 22.16 -0.76
N GLU A 705 -16.26 22.45 -0.13
CA GLU A 705 -16.13 22.61 1.32
C GLU A 705 -17.06 23.72 1.84
N LEU A 706 -17.06 24.89 1.18
CA LEU A 706 -17.96 25.98 1.51
C LEU A 706 -19.43 25.61 1.27
N CYS A 707 -19.75 24.88 0.19
CA CYS A 707 -21.12 24.39 -0.05
C CYS A 707 -21.59 23.46 1.07
N GLY A 708 -20.72 22.57 1.57
CA GLY A 708 -21.05 21.67 2.68
C GLY A 708 -21.44 22.42 3.95
N VAL A 709 -20.76 23.53 4.24
CA VAL A 709 -21.08 24.40 5.38
C VAL A 709 -22.37 25.20 5.14
N LEU A 710 -22.65 25.63 3.91
CA LEU A 710 -23.78 26.50 3.59
C LEU A 710 -25.10 25.76 3.37
N ARG A 711 -25.08 24.49 2.94
CA ARG A 711 -26.25 23.75 2.44
C ARG A 711 -27.47 23.89 3.36
N ASP A 712 -27.31 23.60 4.64
CA ASP A 712 -28.42 23.52 5.60
C ASP A 712 -28.83 24.90 6.16
N HIS A 713 -28.16 25.98 5.76
CA HIS A 713 -28.30 27.31 6.37
C HIS A 713 -28.50 28.47 5.38
N ALA A 714 -28.01 28.33 4.15
CA ALA A 714 -27.89 29.43 3.19
C ALA A 714 -27.85 28.94 1.73
N ASN A 715 -28.91 28.24 1.30
CA ASN A 715 -29.00 27.66 -0.04
C ASN A 715 -28.72 28.66 -1.19
N ASP A 716 -29.15 29.92 -1.07
CA ASP A 716 -28.84 30.97 -2.04
C ASP A 716 -27.32 31.19 -2.23
N LEU A 717 -26.55 31.08 -1.16
CA LEU A 717 -25.09 31.18 -1.19
C LEU A 717 -24.45 29.88 -1.66
N THR A 718 -25.05 28.72 -1.38
CA THR A 718 -24.62 27.43 -1.93
C THR A 718 -24.66 27.44 -3.46
N VAL A 719 -25.81 27.81 -4.05
CA VAL A 719 -25.97 27.92 -5.52
C VAL A 719 -24.97 28.93 -6.10
N LYS A 720 -24.79 30.08 -5.43
CA LYS A 720 -23.80 31.08 -5.85
C LYS A 720 -22.36 30.53 -5.81
N THR A 721 -22.01 29.74 -4.79
CA THR A 721 -20.68 29.13 -4.66
C THR A 721 -20.41 28.14 -5.78
N ILE A 722 -21.37 27.25 -6.09
CA ILE A 722 -21.27 26.30 -7.21
C ILE A 722 -21.04 27.02 -8.53
N ARG A 723 -21.81 28.09 -8.79
CA ARG A 723 -21.66 28.92 -10.00
C ARG A 723 -20.26 29.51 -10.12
N THR A 724 -19.75 30.12 -9.04
CA THR A 724 -18.48 30.86 -9.05
C THR A 724 -17.26 29.94 -9.14
N CYS A 725 -17.32 28.80 -8.44
CA CYS A 725 -16.14 27.97 -8.16
C CYS A 725 -16.08 26.71 -9.02
N MET A 726 -17.24 26.11 -9.37
CA MET A 726 -17.27 24.72 -9.86
C MET A 726 -17.88 24.59 -11.25
N LEU A 727 -19.10 25.10 -11.47
CA LEU A 727 -19.97 24.71 -12.58
C LEU A 727 -19.32 24.87 -13.96
N GLY A 728 -18.76 26.04 -14.27
CA GLY A 728 -18.19 26.30 -15.60
C GLY A 728 -16.99 25.40 -15.93
N PHE A 729 -16.14 25.15 -14.94
CA PHE A 729 -14.96 24.30 -15.09
C PHE A 729 -15.33 22.82 -15.14
N MET A 730 -16.14 22.36 -14.18
CA MET A 730 -16.50 20.94 -14.02
C MET A 730 -17.41 20.44 -15.14
N SER A 731 -18.37 21.24 -15.60
CA SER A 731 -19.22 20.86 -16.74
C SER A 731 -18.39 20.56 -17.99
N THR A 732 -17.42 21.43 -18.31
CA THR A 732 -16.49 21.23 -19.44
C THR A 732 -15.65 19.97 -19.25
N ARG A 733 -15.13 19.73 -18.04
CA ARG A 733 -14.30 18.56 -17.73
C ARG A 733 -15.08 17.25 -17.79
N ILE A 734 -16.30 17.21 -17.26
CA ILE A 734 -17.19 16.05 -17.33
C ILE A 734 -17.47 15.67 -18.78
N VAL A 735 -17.81 16.64 -19.63
CA VAL A 735 -18.04 16.37 -21.07
C VAL A 735 -16.76 15.86 -21.74
N HIS A 736 -15.60 16.44 -21.45
CA HIS A 736 -14.34 16.01 -22.04
C HIS A 736 -13.96 14.57 -21.65
N ILE A 737 -14.03 14.25 -20.36
CA ILE A 737 -13.73 12.91 -19.84
C ILE A 737 -14.75 11.90 -20.38
N GLY A 738 -16.05 12.24 -20.34
CA GLY A 738 -17.10 11.39 -20.90
C GLY A 738 -16.88 11.09 -22.39
N ASN A 739 -16.46 12.08 -23.18
CA ASN A 739 -16.10 11.88 -24.59
C ASN A 739 -14.87 10.98 -24.77
N TRP A 740 -13.84 11.15 -23.94
CA TRP A 740 -12.63 10.31 -23.98
C TRP A 740 -12.96 8.86 -23.61
N LEU A 741 -13.70 8.63 -22.52
CA LEU A 741 -14.16 7.31 -22.10
C LEU A 741 -14.97 6.61 -23.20
N ASN A 742 -15.76 7.36 -23.98
CA ASN A 742 -16.56 6.86 -25.09
C ASN A 742 -15.80 6.77 -26.43
N SER A 743 -14.53 7.17 -26.47
CA SER A 743 -13.74 7.19 -27.69
C SER A 743 -12.94 5.89 -27.89
N PRO A 744 -12.50 5.59 -29.12
CA PRO A 744 -11.52 4.52 -29.38
C PRO A 744 -10.16 4.75 -28.72
N GLU A 745 -9.88 5.94 -28.19
CA GLU A 745 -8.64 6.28 -27.48
C GLU A 745 -8.70 5.91 -25.99
N PHE A 746 -9.83 5.41 -25.50
CA PHE A 746 -9.98 4.95 -24.12
C PHE A 746 -8.98 3.84 -23.82
N ASN A 747 -8.27 3.99 -22.70
CA ASN A 747 -7.35 3.00 -22.18
C ASN A 747 -7.67 2.78 -20.69
N GLN A 748 -8.12 1.57 -20.35
CA GLN A 748 -8.51 1.19 -18.99
C GLN A 748 -7.35 1.34 -18.00
N GLU A 749 -6.16 0.86 -18.36
CA GLU A 749 -4.96 0.95 -17.53
C GLU A 749 -4.60 2.41 -17.24
N ALA A 750 -4.69 3.30 -18.23
CA ALA A 750 -4.46 4.72 -18.01
C ALA A 750 -5.51 5.35 -17.09
N TRP A 751 -6.79 4.98 -17.24
CA TRP A 751 -7.89 5.45 -16.39
C TRP A 751 -7.71 5.03 -14.92
N GLU A 752 -7.22 3.82 -14.70
CA GLU A 752 -6.97 3.25 -13.36
C GLU A 752 -5.65 3.74 -12.74
N MET A 753 -4.59 3.89 -13.53
CA MET A 753 -3.23 4.08 -12.98
C MET A 753 -2.69 5.51 -13.11
N SER A 754 -3.29 6.37 -13.94
CA SER A 754 -2.82 7.75 -14.10
C SER A 754 -3.25 8.62 -12.92
N SER A 755 -2.27 9.25 -12.24
CA SER A 755 -2.55 10.24 -11.19
C SER A 755 -3.39 11.42 -11.68
N GLU A 756 -3.28 11.79 -12.97
CA GLU A 756 -4.14 12.82 -13.55
C GLU A 756 -5.60 12.38 -13.62
N PHE A 757 -5.88 11.14 -14.05
CA PHE A 757 -7.25 10.65 -14.12
C PHE A 757 -7.83 10.37 -12.73
N GLN A 758 -7.03 9.87 -11.79
CA GLN A 758 -7.45 9.71 -10.39
C GLN A 758 -7.91 11.02 -9.76
N LYS A 759 -7.15 12.10 -9.97
CA LYS A 759 -7.57 13.47 -9.60
C LYS A 759 -8.93 13.82 -10.20
N TRP A 760 -9.15 13.54 -11.49
CA TRP A 760 -10.41 13.89 -12.15
C TRP A 760 -11.61 13.02 -11.72
N ARG A 761 -11.41 11.72 -11.48
CA ARG A 761 -12.40 10.81 -10.87
C ARG A 761 -12.94 11.42 -9.59
N ARG A 762 -12.03 11.74 -8.65
CA ARG A 762 -12.34 12.40 -7.37
C ARG A 762 -13.10 13.72 -7.54
N LEU A 763 -12.57 14.65 -8.35
CA LEU A 763 -13.18 15.98 -8.50
C LEU A 763 -14.55 15.95 -9.17
N THR A 764 -14.76 15.08 -10.14
CA THR A 764 -16.08 14.93 -10.80
C THR A 764 -17.11 14.30 -9.86
N GLN A 765 -16.71 13.31 -9.07
CA GLN A 765 -17.56 12.73 -8.02
C GLN A 765 -17.91 13.76 -6.94
N LEU A 766 -16.93 14.54 -6.46
CA LEU A 766 -17.15 15.62 -5.48
C LEU A 766 -18.14 16.67 -5.99
N PHE A 767 -17.96 17.11 -7.24
CA PHE A 767 -18.90 18.03 -7.89
C PHE A 767 -20.30 17.42 -8.01
N ALA A 768 -20.40 16.15 -8.42
CA ALA A 768 -21.68 15.49 -8.59
C ALA A 768 -22.45 15.37 -7.26
N ALA A 769 -21.77 14.92 -6.19
CA ALA A 769 -22.35 14.83 -4.85
C ALA A 769 -22.81 16.20 -4.34
N THR A 770 -21.96 17.23 -4.46
CA THR A 770 -22.31 18.61 -4.07
C THR A 770 -23.49 19.14 -4.88
N GLY A 771 -23.51 18.86 -6.18
CA GLY A 771 -24.57 19.28 -7.09
C GLY A 771 -25.91 18.62 -6.78
N ILE A 772 -25.92 17.32 -6.51
CA ILE A 772 -27.14 16.57 -6.11
C ILE A 772 -27.69 17.14 -4.81
N ALA A 773 -26.85 17.32 -3.80
CA ALA A 773 -27.27 17.88 -2.52
C ALA A 773 -27.85 19.31 -2.65
N ALA A 774 -27.27 20.15 -3.52
CA ALA A 774 -27.81 21.48 -3.79
C ALA A 774 -29.14 21.45 -4.56
N LEU A 775 -29.33 20.50 -5.47
CA LEU A 775 -30.59 20.30 -6.18
C LEU A 775 -31.70 19.83 -5.23
N GLU A 776 -31.36 18.93 -4.30
CA GLU A 776 -32.29 18.42 -3.30
C GLU A 776 -32.77 19.55 -2.37
N GLU A 777 -31.86 20.33 -1.81
CA GLU A 777 -32.17 21.45 -0.91
C GLU A 777 -32.93 22.57 -1.62
N ALA A 778 -32.66 22.84 -2.90
CA ALA A 778 -33.41 23.81 -3.69
C ALA A 778 -34.84 23.34 -4.03
N GLY A 779 -35.02 22.02 -4.13
CA GLY A 779 -36.28 21.40 -4.54
C GLY A 779 -36.59 21.57 -6.03
N GLN A 780 -37.47 20.70 -6.54
CA GLN A 780 -37.83 20.63 -7.96
C GLN A 780 -38.40 21.95 -8.52
N ASP A 781 -39.08 22.75 -7.69
CA ASP A 781 -39.76 23.97 -8.12
C ASP A 781 -38.79 25.11 -8.39
N ALA A 782 -37.60 25.09 -7.78
CA ALA A 782 -36.54 26.07 -8.01
C ALA A 782 -35.76 25.80 -9.31
N LEU A 783 -35.68 24.54 -9.74
CA LEU A 783 -34.92 24.13 -10.93
C LEU A 783 -35.29 24.89 -12.22
N PRO A 784 -36.56 25.07 -12.60
CA PRO A 784 -36.91 25.84 -13.80
C PRO A 784 -36.65 27.35 -13.68
N LEU A 785 -36.34 27.85 -12.47
CA LEU A 785 -36.19 29.28 -12.17
C LEU A 785 -34.73 29.73 -12.04
N ASP A 786 -33.77 28.82 -11.92
CA ASP A 786 -32.34 29.14 -11.75
C ASP A 786 -31.46 28.42 -12.79
N ASP A 787 -30.85 29.19 -13.70
CA ASP A 787 -29.95 28.69 -14.75
C ASP A 787 -28.74 27.92 -14.19
N THR A 788 -28.29 28.25 -12.97
CA THR A 788 -27.20 27.53 -12.29
C THR A 788 -27.64 26.11 -11.96
N LEU A 789 -28.82 25.96 -11.34
CA LEU A 789 -29.37 24.66 -10.97
C LEU A 789 -29.61 23.81 -12.23
N GLN A 790 -30.08 24.40 -13.33
CA GLN A 790 -30.22 23.70 -14.61
C GLN A 790 -28.86 23.23 -15.14
N GLY A 791 -27.83 24.07 -15.07
CA GLY A 791 -26.47 23.73 -15.46
C GLY A 791 -25.88 22.60 -14.60
N VAL A 792 -26.12 22.62 -13.29
CA VAL A 792 -25.73 21.56 -12.36
C VAL A 792 -26.45 20.27 -12.70
N ALA A 793 -27.78 20.27 -12.81
CA ALA A 793 -28.56 19.09 -13.14
C ALA A 793 -28.10 18.44 -14.46
N LYS A 794 -27.86 19.25 -15.49
CA LYS A 794 -27.29 18.77 -16.77
C LYS A 794 -25.93 18.12 -16.56
N SER A 795 -25.03 18.77 -15.83
CA SER A 795 -23.66 18.27 -15.64
C SER A 795 -23.62 16.98 -14.81
N VAL A 796 -24.45 16.88 -13.76
CA VAL A 796 -24.62 15.66 -12.97
C VAL A 796 -25.19 14.53 -13.84
N GLN A 797 -26.17 14.82 -14.69
CA GLN A 797 -26.71 13.84 -15.62
C GLN A 797 -25.64 13.33 -16.61
N GLU A 798 -24.81 14.21 -17.16
CA GLU A 798 -23.70 13.81 -18.04
C GLU A 798 -22.66 12.96 -17.30
N TRP A 799 -22.36 13.27 -16.04
CA TRP A 799 -21.49 12.45 -15.21
C TRP A 799 -22.09 11.07 -14.95
N LEU A 800 -23.37 10.98 -14.56
CA LEU A 800 -24.07 9.71 -14.36
C LEU A 800 -24.09 8.85 -15.62
N ASN A 801 -24.27 9.47 -16.80
CA ASN A 801 -24.37 8.75 -18.06
C ASN A 801 -23.03 8.22 -18.55
N ASN A 802 -21.95 8.99 -18.40
CA ASN A 802 -20.69 8.73 -19.10
C ASN A 802 -19.52 8.34 -18.20
N ILE A 803 -19.57 8.67 -16.90
CA ILE A 803 -18.42 8.54 -15.98
C ILE A 803 -18.76 7.63 -14.81
N ALA A 804 -19.85 7.91 -14.06
CA ALA A 804 -20.11 7.33 -12.74
C ALA A 804 -19.99 5.79 -12.68
N PHE A 805 -20.51 5.09 -13.69
CA PHE A 805 -20.50 3.62 -13.75
C PHE A 805 -19.22 3.03 -14.39
N ARG A 806 -18.36 3.86 -15.00
CA ARG A 806 -17.01 3.47 -15.45
C ARG A 806 -15.92 3.81 -14.41
N ASP A 807 -16.32 4.54 -13.38
CA ASP A 807 -15.54 4.91 -12.21
C ASP A 807 -15.93 4.00 -11.05
N LEU A 808 -15.71 2.70 -11.24
CA LEU A 808 -15.93 1.65 -10.24
C LEU A 808 -14.59 0.95 -10.02
N ASP A 809 -14.14 0.88 -8.78
CA ASP A 809 -12.96 0.07 -8.43
C ASP A 809 -13.38 -1.40 -8.28
N GLU A 810 -14.62 -1.65 -7.85
CA GLU A 810 -15.21 -2.99 -7.75
C GLU A 810 -16.62 -3.02 -8.39
N PRO A 811 -17.04 -4.13 -9.03
CA PRO A 811 -18.35 -4.22 -9.68
C PRO A 811 -19.53 -3.91 -8.75
N ASP A 812 -19.44 -4.32 -7.49
CA ASP A 812 -20.52 -4.19 -6.50
C ASP A 812 -20.69 -2.73 -6.00
N GLU A 813 -19.70 -1.85 -6.25
CA GLU A 813 -19.82 -0.40 -6.01
C GLU A 813 -20.86 0.28 -6.90
N ALA A 814 -21.35 -0.41 -7.94
CA ALA A 814 -22.45 0.06 -8.76
C ALA A 814 -23.67 0.46 -7.90
N MET A 815 -23.91 -0.18 -6.74
CA MET A 815 -25.01 0.17 -5.86
C MET A 815 -24.90 1.58 -5.25
N MET A 816 -23.67 2.07 -5.03
CA MET A 816 -23.40 3.42 -4.55
C MET A 816 -23.67 4.44 -5.66
N ARG A 817 -23.37 4.09 -6.92
CA ARG A 817 -23.70 4.91 -8.10
C ARG A 817 -25.21 4.95 -8.34
N TYR A 818 -25.93 3.85 -8.13
CA TYR A 818 -27.40 3.86 -8.16
C TYR A 818 -27.99 4.69 -7.03
N ALA A 819 -27.38 4.75 -5.84
CA ALA A 819 -27.83 5.67 -4.80
C ALA A 819 -27.71 7.14 -5.22
N SER A 820 -26.57 7.51 -5.82
CA SER A 820 -26.39 8.84 -6.41
C SER A 820 -27.41 9.13 -7.52
N ALA A 821 -27.69 8.15 -8.40
CA ALA A 821 -28.70 8.27 -9.42
C ALA A 821 -30.12 8.45 -8.81
N GLY A 822 -30.43 7.71 -7.75
CA GLY A 822 -31.68 7.80 -7.01
C GLY A 822 -31.88 9.18 -6.38
N ALA A 823 -30.88 9.69 -5.67
CA ALA A 823 -30.89 11.03 -5.09
C ALA A 823 -31.03 12.12 -6.17
N TYR A 824 -30.32 11.98 -7.30
CA TYR A 824 -30.49 12.88 -8.45
C TYR A 824 -31.93 12.85 -9.01
N TYR A 825 -32.50 11.67 -9.22
CA TYR A 825 -33.86 11.54 -9.76
C TYR A 825 -34.92 12.05 -8.76
N ALA A 826 -34.73 11.82 -7.47
CA ALA A 826 -35.54 12.41 -6.41
C ALA A 826 -35.53 13.94 -6.44
N ALA A 827 -34.36 14.55 -6.55
CA ALA A 827 -34.21 15.99 -6.58
C ALA A 827 -34.90 16.64 -7.79
N ILE A 828 -34.81 16.03 -8.99
CA ILE A 828 -35.38 16.61 -10.21
C ILE A 828 -36.87 16.30 -10.43
N LEU A 829 -37.37 15.17 -9.93
CA LEU A 829 -38.77 14.73 -10.13
C LEU A 829 -39.69 15.04 -8.94
N GLY A 830 -39.09 15.43 -7.81
CA GLY A 830 -39.74 15.50 -6.52
C GLY A 830 -39.76 14.14 -5.81
N GLN A 831 -39.43 14.15 -4.51
CA GLN A 831 -39.26 12.96 -3.68
C GLN A 831 -40.47 12.02 -3.70
N GLU A 832 -41.69 12.58 -3.55
CA GLU A 832 -42.93 11.80 -3.51
C GLU A 832 -43.17 11.06 -4.83
N ARG A 833 -43.03 11.78 -5.95
CA ARG A 833 -43.23 11.22 -7.29
C ARG A 833 -42.18 10.15 -7.60
N PHE A 834 -40.93 10.41 -7.28
CA PHE A 834 -39.85 9.45 -7.50
C PHE A 834 -40.05 8.17 -6.67
N THR A 835 -40.37 8.32 -5.38
CA THR A 835 -40.66 7.18 -4.49
C THR A 835 -41.81 6.32 -5.04
N ALA A 836 -42.88 6.95 -5.52
CA ALA A 836 -44.02 6.24 -6.11
C ALA A 836 -43.67 5.48 -7.40
N LEU A 837 -42.69 5.93 -8.18
CA LEU A 837 -42.15 5.19 -9.34
C LEU A 837 -41.30 4.02 -8.87
N LEU A 838 -40.43 4.25 -7.89
CA LEU A 838 -39.52 3.24 -7.35
C LEU A 838 -40.27 2.06 -6.72
N GLU A 839 -41.33 2.32 -5.95
CA GLU A 839 -42.14 1.27 -5.33
C GLU A 839 -42.89 0.40 -6.36
N LYS A 840 -43.16 0.93 -7.57
CA LYS A 840 -43.83 0.21 -8.66
C LYS A 840 -42.86 -0.59 -9.53
N ALA A 841 -41.57 -0.28 -9.52
CA ALA A 841 -40.57 -0.94 -10.37
C ALA A 841 -40.32 -2.38 -9.93
N GLU A 842 -40.26 -3.36 -10.84
CA GLU A 842 -39.85 -4.72 -10.46
C GLU A 842 -38.40 -4.74 -9.96
N VAL A 843 -38.10 -5.62 -8.99
CA VAL A 843 -36.70 -5.90 -8.62
C VAL A 843 -36.00 -6.71 -9.73
N PRO A 844 -34.67 -6.59 -9.90
CA PRO A 844 -33.93 -7.39 -10.87
C PRO A 844 -34.09 -8.90 -10.61
N LYS A 845 -34.14 -9.69 -11.69
CA LYS A 845 -34.29 -11.16 -11.63
C LYS A 845 -32.97 -11.91 -11.81
N SER A 846 -31.94 -11.23 -12.31
CA SER A 846 -30.58 -11.74 -12.55
C SER A 846 -29.58 -10.64 -12.20
N GLY A 847 -28.42 -11.05 -11.67
CA GLY A 847 -27.28 -10.16 -11.43
C GLY A 847 -26.47 -9.91 -12.69
N GLU A 848 -26.71 -10.67 -13.77
CA GLU A 848 -26.07 -10.45 -15.07
C GLU A 848 -26.59 -9.15 -15.71
N HIS A 849 -25.89 -8.05 -15.46
CA HIS A 849 -26.19 -6.75 -16.05
C HIS A 849 -24.91 -5.97 -16.32
N ASP A 850 -24.78 -5.47 -17.54
CA ASP A 850 -23.70 -4.55 -17.88
C ASP A 850 -24.04 -3.14 -17.38
N HIS A 851 -23.62 -2.84 -16.16
CA HIS A 851 -23.81 -1.53 -15.53
C HIS A 851 -23.15 -0.38 -16.31
N LEU A 852 -22.22 -0.68 -17.23
CA LEU A 852 -21.51 0.32 -18.04
C LEU A 852 -22.36 0.85 -19.21
N GLN A 853 -23.40 0.11 -19.60
CA GLN A 853 -24.25 0.46 -20.75
C GLN A 853 -25.45 1.30 -20.33
N ARG A 854 -25.25 2.61 -20.26
CA ARG A 854 -26.32 3.60 -20.06
C ARG A 854 -26.71 4.27 -21.39
N ILE A 855 -28.01 4.37 -21.65
CA ILE A 855 -28.59 5.05 -22.83
C ILE A 855 -28.85 6.54 -22.59
N GLY A 856 -28.78 6.98 -21.33
CA GLY A 856 -28.97 8.37 -20.92
C GLY A 856 -30.42 8.88 -20.97
N GLY A 857 -30.59 10.15 -20.56
CA GLY A 857 -31.89 10.83 -20.52
C GLY A 857 -32.91 10.22 -19.55
N LEU A 858 -34.19 10.57 -19.72
CA LEU A 858 -35.30 10.02 -18.91
C LEU A 858 -35.60 8.55 -19.23
N ALA A 859 -35.18 8.03 -20.38
CA ALA A 859 -35.33 6.61 -20.69
C ALA A 859 -34.47 5.73 -19.75
N GLN A 860 -33.29 6.24 -19.35
CA GLN A 860 -32.42 5.56 -18.39
C GLN A 860 -33.07 5.36 -17.02
N LEU A 861 -33.95 6.28 -16.59
CA LEU A 861 -34.65 6.16 -15.30
C LEU A 861 -35.36 4.80 -15.18
N ASN A 862 -36.11 4.37 -16.20
CA ASN A 862 -36.83 3.10 -16.15
C ASN A 862 -35.89 1.88 -16.04
N LEU A 863 -34.66 2.00 -16.55
CA LEU A 863 -33.64 0.95 -16.44
C LEU A 863 -32.93 0.98 -15.08
N ASP A 864 -32.79 2.16 -14.48
CA ASP A 864 -32.15 2.34 -13.17
C ASP A 864 -33.08 1.98 -12.00
N LEU A 865 -34.40 2.22 -12.12
CA LEU A 865 -35.36 2.02 -11.03
C LEU A 865 -35.27 0.63 -10.35
N PRO A 866 -35.17 -0.51 -11.07
CA PRO A 866 -34.96 -1.82 -10.43
C PRO A 866 -33.71 -1.89 -9.55
N TRP A 867 -32.60 -1.29 -10.01
CA TRP A 867 -31.32 -1.33 -9.31
C TRP A 867 -31.28 -0.35 -8.14
N ILE A 868 -31.85 0.85 -8.30
CA ILE A 868 -32.04 1.79 -7.20
C ILE A 868 -32.91 1.15 -6.11
N ARG A 869 -33.94 0.39 -6.50
CA ARG A 869 -34.85 -0.29 -5.56
C ARG A 869 -34.13 -1.29 -4.66
N ILE A 870 -33.05 -1.91 -5.15
CA ILE A 870 -32.22 -2.85 -4.37
C ILE A 870 -30.93 -2.22 -3.83
N SER A 871 -30.74 -0.90 -3.98
CA SER A 871 -29.60 -0.19 -3.41
C SER A 871 -29.84 0.08 -1.93
N VAL A 872 -29.16 -0.68 -1.06
CA VAL A 872 -29.10 -0.39 0.39
C VAL A 872 -28.57 1.02 0.67
N PRO A 873 -27.50 1.52 -0.01
CA PRO A 873 -27.04 2.90 0.21
C PRO A 873 -28.12 3.95 0.00
N PHE A 874 -28.93 3.83 -1.05
CA PHE A 874 -30.03 4.76 -1.32
C PHE A 874 -31.02 4.82 -0.16
N TRP A 875 -31.54 3.66 0.26
CA TRP A 875 -32.54 3.60 1.31
C TRP A 875 -31.97 3.96 2.69
N SER A 876 -30.71 3.62 2.94
CA SER A 876 -29.99 4.04 4.15
C SER A 876 -29.92 5.57 4.19
N GLU A 877 -29.50 6.25 3.13
CA GLU A 877 -29.46 7.72 3.12
C GLU A 877 -30.83 8.33 3.46
N ARG A 878 -31.91 7.82 2.85
CA ARG A 878 -33.28 8.25 3.13
C ARG A 878 -33.70 8.04 4.59
N ILE A 879 -33.24 6.98 5.25
CA ILE A 879 -33.53 6.80 6.69
C ILE A 879 -32.78 7.83 7.52
N THR A 880 -31.55 8.18 7.15
CA THR A 880 -30.72 9.12 7.90
C THR A 880 -31.24 10.55 7.83
N GLU A 881 -31.84 10.96 6.71
CA GLU A 881 -32.48 12.27 6.54
C GLU A 881 -33.63 12.51 7.53
N LEU A 882 -34.32 11.44 7.96
CA LEU A 882 -35.37 11.56 8.98
C LEU A 882 -34.82 11.99 10.35
N PHE A 883 -33.51 11.95 10.55
CA PHE A 883 -32.79 12.32 11.76
C PHE A 883 -31.96 13.60 11.63
N GLU A 884 -32.13 14.38 10.56
CA GLU A 884 -31.46 15.69 10.42
C GLU A 884 -31.77 16.62 11.60
N ARG A 885 -30.77 17.41 12.03
CA ARG A 885 -30.81 18.19 13.28
C ARG A 885 -31.99 19.16 13.38
N HIS A 886 -32.44 19.72 12.26
CA HIS A 886 -33.55 20.66 12.21
C HIS A 886 -34.93 19.98 12.39
N ARG A 887 -35.00 18.64 12.34
CA ARG A 887 -36.25 17.89 12.55
C ARG A 887 -36.55 17.71 14.04
N GLU A 888 -37.68 18.26 14.46
CA GLU A 888 -38.19 18.15 15.84
C GLU A 888 -39.01 16.89 16.10
N THR A 889 -39.57 16.28 15.05
CA THR A 889 -40.41 15.08 15.12
C THR A 889 -39.91 14.00 14.18
N LEU A 890 -40.13 12.73 14.55
CA LEU A 890 -39.77 11.58 13.74
C LEU A 890 -41.02 10.81 13.30
N ASP A 891 -41.18 10.60 11.99
CA ASP A 891 -42.20 9.70 11.45
C ASP A 891 -41.75 8.24 11.60
N ARG A 892 -42.25 7.60 12.66
CA ARG A 892 -41.93 6.20 12.97
C ARG A 892 -42.47 5.22 11.93
N GLN A 893 -43.57 5.54 11.25
CA GLN A 893 -44.12 4.66 10.22
C GLN A 893 -43.24 4.68 8.97
N GLU A 894 -42.72 5.85 8.63
CA GLU A 894 -41.78 6.03 7.53
C GLU A 894 -40.45 5.31 7.80
N VAL A 895 -39.89 5.43 9.02
CA VAL A 895 -38.71 4.66 9.43
C VAL A 895 -38.95 3.15 9.25
N ALA A 896 -40.09 2.65 9.71
CA ALA A 896 -40.44 1.23 9.54
C ALA A 896 -40.64 0.84 8.06
N ARG A 897 -41.14 1.76 7.23
CA ARG A 897 -41.29 1.54 5.77
C ARG A 897 -39.92 1.44 5.10
N MET A 898 -39.02 2.38 5.37
CA MET A 898 -37.63 2.35 4.87
C MET A 898 -36.90 1.09 5.32
N GLY A 899 -37.08 0.67 6.59
CA GLY A 899 -36.52 -0.59 7.10
C GLY A 899 -36.93 -1.80 6.26
N ARG A 900 -38.20 -1.92 5.86
CA ARG A 900 -38.66 -3.03 4.99
C ARG A 900 -38.04 -2.98 3.60
N HIS A 901 -37.84 -1.79 3.04
CA HIS A 901 -37.17 -1.62 1.75
C HIS A 901 -35.70 -2.05 1.83
N ILE A 902 -35.01 -1.70 2.93
CA ILE A 902 -33.61 -2.08 3.19
C ILE A 902 -33.46 -3.60 3.34
N GLU A 903 -34.32 -4.25 4.13
CA GLU A 903 -34.32 -5.71 4.28
C GLU A 903 -34.56 -6.41 2.93
N THR A 904 -35.48 -5.89 2.12
CA THR A 904 -35.75 -6.42 0.77
C THR A 904 -34.57 -6.21 -0.16
N ALA A 905 -33.99 -5.01 -0.15
CA ALA A 905 -32.84 -4.62 -0.98
C ALA A 905 -31.64 -5.52 -0.68
N TYR A 906 -31.31 -5.69 0.60
CA TYR A 906 -30.20 -6.54 1.05
C TYR A 906 -30.43 -8.00 0.64
N ALA A 907 -31.58 -8.58 0.98
CA ALA A 907 -31.88 -9.98 0.65
C ALA A 907 -31.88 -10.27 -0.86
N VAL A 908 -32.37 -9.33 -1.68
CA VAL A 908 -32.31 -9.47 -3.14
C VAL A 908 -30.88 -9.29 -3.63
N GLY A 909 -30.15 -8.28 -3.17
CA GLY A 909 -28.75 -8.03 -3.52
C GLY A 909 -27.87 -9.27 -3.28
N THR A 910 -27.92 -9.84 -2.08
CA THR A 910 -27.20 -11.09 -1.75
C THR A 910 -27.58 -12.23 -2.69
N LYS A 911 -28.87 -12.41 -3.01
CA LYS A 911 -29.32 -13.44 -3.96
C LYS A 911 -28.77 -13.23 -5.38
N LEU A 912 -28.51 -11.98 -5.76
CA LEU A 912 -27.91 -11.62 -7.04
C LEU A 912 -26.37 -11.68 -7.03
N GLY A 913 -25.77 -11.96 -5.87
CA GLY A 913 -24.32 -12.00 -5.68
C GLY A 913 -23.67 -10.63 -5.51
N ILE A 914 -24.46 -9.60 -5.16
CA ILE A 914 -23.97 -8.25 -4.88
C ILE A 914 -23.61 -8.18 -3.40
N GLU A 915 -22.31 -8.22 -3.10
CA GLU A 915 -21.77 -8.23 -1.74
C GLU A 915 -20.63 -7.23 -1.66
N HIS A 916 -20.73 -6.26 -0.75
CA HIS A 916 -19.70 -5.25 -0.58
C HIS A 916 -19.66 -4.79 0.89
N PRO A 917 -18.47 -4.60 1.50
CA PRO A 917 -18.36 -4.20 2.92
C PRO A 917 -19.16 -2.94 3.29
N ILE A 918 -19.19 -1.94 2.40
CA ILE A 918 -20.02 -0.73 2.59
C ILE A 918 -21.52 -1.05 2.63
N ILE A 919 -22.01 -1.99 1.81
CA ILE A 919 -23.41 -2.40 1.79
C ILE A 919 -23.77 -3.07 3.12
N ASP A 920 -22.93 -3.98 3.60
CA ASP A 920 -23.12 -4.64 4.91
C ASP A 920 -23.10 -3.65 6.07
N HIS A 921 -22.17 -2.68 6.02
CA HIS A 921 -22.06 -1.61 7.00
C HIS A 921 -23.35 -0.76 7.05
N GLN A 922 -23.84 -0.32 5.90
CA GLN A 922 -25.06 0.49 5.82
C GLN A 922 -26.31 -0.30 6.20
N TYR A 923 -26.39 -1.58 5.82
CA TYR A 923 -27.46 -2.48 6.24
C TYR A 923 -27.49 -2.62 7.76
N HIS A 924 -26.32 -2.85 8.39
CA HIS A 924 -26.19 -2.91 9.85
C HIS A 924 -26.71 -1.64 10.53
N LEU A 925 -26.23 -0.47 10.10
CA LEU A 925 -26.65 0.81 10.70
C LEU A 925 -28.15 1.06 10.53
N ALA A 926 -28.68 0.86 9.33
CA ALA A 926 -30.10 1.03 9.07
C ALA A 926 -30.96 0.10 9.94
N ARG A 927 -30.57 -1.17 10.05
CA ARG A 927 -31.28 -2.15 10.89
C ARG A 927 -31.22 -1.78 12.37
N LEU A 928 -30.07 -1.28 12.85
CA LEU A 928 -29.93 -0.73 14.20
C LEU A 928 -30.86 0.47 14.42
N ILE A 929 -30.89 1.44 13.51
CA ILE A 929 -31.76 2.64 13.58
C ILE A 929 -33.23 2.22 13.65
N VAL A 930 -33.67 1.32 12.78
CA VAL A 930 -35.05 0.81 12.77
C VAL A 930 -35.39 0.14 14.09
N ALA A 931 -34.51 -0.70 14.63
CA ALA A 931 -34.71 -1.38 15.91
C ALA A 931 -34.80 -0.39 17.09
N LEU A 932 -33.95 0.64 17.11
CA LEU A 932 -34.01 1.69 18.13
C LEU A 932 -35.36 2.41 18.13
N VAL A 933 -35.87 2.77 16.95
CA VAL A 933 -37.17 3.46 16.82
C VAL A 933 -38.34 2.54 17.15
N ALA A 934 -38.29 1.29 16.69
CA ALA A 934 -39.30 0.27 16.95
C ALA A 934 -39.29 -0.27 18.39
N GLN A 935 -38.25 0.06 19.17
CA GLN A 935 -38.01 -0.43 20.52
C GLN A 935 -37.81 -1.96 20.57
N ASP A 936 -37.10 -2.51 19.58
CA ASP A 936 -36.81 -3.93 19.44
C ASP A 936 -35.47 -4.29 20.12
N ALA A 937 -35.55 -4.74 21.37
CA ALA A 937 -34.37 -5.06 22.17
C ALA A 937 -33.56 -6.24 21.62
N ASP A 938 -34.23 -7.23 21.03
CA ASP A 938 -33.56 -8.43 20.53
C ASP A 938 -32.73 -8.10 19.29
N VAL A 939 -33.26 -7.26 18.38
CA VAL A 939 -32.49 -6.79 17.22
C VAL A 939 -31.37 -5.84 17.64
N VAL A 940 -31.58 -4.93 18.59
CA VAL A 940 -30.48 -4.08 19.11
C VAL A 940 -29.35 -4.95 19.68
N ARG A 941 -29.69 -5.99 20.47
CA ARG A 941 -28.72 -6.94 21.02
C ARG A 941 -27.97 -7.67 19.91
N GLU A 942 -28.69 -8.25 18.95
CA GLU A 942 -28.11 -8.94 17.80
C GLU A 942 -27.11 -8.05 17.04
N ARG A 943 -27.47 -6.80 16.79
CA ARG A 943 -26.62 -5.85 16.06
C ARG A 943 -25.39 -5.43 16.86
N LEU A 944 -25.50 -5.16 18.15
CA LEU A 944 -24.34 -4.80 18.97
C LEU A 944 -23.42 -6.02 19.22
N HIS A 945 -23.99 -7.22 19.30
CA HIS A 945 -23.22 -8.46 19.33
C HIS A 945 -22.38 -8.63 18.06
N LEU A 946 -22.97 -8.37 16.88
CA LEU A 946 -22.24 -8.40 15.61
C LEU A 946 -21.06 -7.41 15.60
N VAL A 947 -21.23 -6.21 16.18
CA VAL A 947 -20.15 -5.23 16.30
C VAL A 947 -19.01 -5.76 17.17
N ALA A 948 -19.33 -6.40 18.29
CA ALA A 948 -18.34 -7.03 19.16
C ALA A 948 -17.63 -8.21 18.48
N GLU A 949 -18.40 -9.05 17.75
CA GLU A 949 -17.86 -10.20 17.02
C GLU A 949 -16.90 -9.76 15.90
N LYS A 950 -17.28 -8.75 15.11
CA LYS A 950 -16.47 -8.26 14.00
C LYS A 950 -15.24 -7.48 14.45
N ASP A 951 -15.27 -6.83 15.60
CA ASP A 951 -14.14 -6.05 16.14
C ASP A 951 -13.67 -4.90 15.21
N ASP A 952 -14.52 -4.49 14.25
CA ASP A 952 -14.24 -3.41 13.31
C ASP A 952 -14.50 -2.04 13.96
N LYS A 953 -13.47 -1.19 13.99
CA LYS A 953 -13.55 0.17 14.54
C LYS A 953 -14.63 1.03 13.87
N ARG A 954 -14.78 0.98 12.54
CA ARG A 954 -15.77 1.76 11.79
C ARG A 954 -17.19 1.36 12.19
N LEU A 955 -17.44 0.05 12.34
CA LEU A 955 -18.72 -0.45 12.84
C LEU A 955 -18.99 0.02 14.28
N ARG A 956 -17.99 -0.03 15.16
CA ARG A 956 -18.10 0.50 16.53
C ARG A 956 -18.43 1.99 16.56
N ASP A 957 -17.66 2.79 15.84
CA ASP A 957 -17.78 4.25 15.82
C ASP A 957 -19.14 4.69 15.27
N ALA A 958 -19.55 4.11 14.13
CA ALA A 958 -20.83 4.45 13.52
C ALA A 958 -22.02 3.99 14.38
N SER A 959 -21.94 2.82 15.01
CA SER A 959 -22.99 2.34 15.93
C SER A 959 -23.10 3.26 17.15
N ALA A 960 -21.98 3.60 17.77
CA ALA A 960 -21.94 4.53 18.90
C ALA A 960 -22.49 5.91 18.53
N GLN A 961 -22.10 6.44 17.37
CA GLN A 961 -22.63 7.70 16.88
C GLN A 961 -24.16 7.65 16.74
N TRP A 962 -24.71 6.61 16.12
CA TRP A 962 -26.15 6.48 15.91
C TRP A 962 -26.95 6.28 17.20
N LEU A 963 -26.38 5.60 18.20
CA LEU A 963 -26.97 5.55 19.55
C LEU A 963 -27.10 6.95 20.17
N GLY A 964 -26.16 7.84 19.91
CA GLY A 964 -26.26 9.24 20.33
C GLY A 964 -27.23 10.07 19.47
N ASP A 965 -27.10 9.97 18.15
CA ASP A 965 -27.88 10.78 17.19
C ASP A 965 -29.39 10.49 17.27
N ALA A 966 -29.78 9.23 17.49
CA ALA A 966 -31.18 8.84 17.63
C ALA A 966 -31.80 9.21 18.98
N ALA A 967 -30.98 9.53 20.01
CA ALA A 967 -31.41 9.64 21.40
C ALA A 967 -32.62 10.58 21.60
N ARG A 968 -32.67 11.72 20.89
CA ARG A 968 -33.75 12.72 21.03
C ARG A 968 -35.14 12.18 20.73
N PHE A 969 -35.25 11.10 19.94
CA PHE A 969 -36.53 10.50 19.55
C PHE A 969 -36.90 9.26 20.37
N LEU A 970 -36.06 8.87 21.34
CA LEU A 970 -36.22 7.67 22.14
C LEU A 970 -36.77 8.02 23.54
N PRO A 971 -37.75 7.28 24.08
CA PRO A 971 -38.14 7.42 25.48
C PRO A 971 -36.96 7.11 26.41
N LEU A 972 -36.85 7.84 27.54
CA LEU A 972 -35.72 7.68 28.47
C LEU A 972 -35.60 6.26 29.05
N ASP A 973 -36.71 5.61 29.40
CA ASP A 973 -36.68 4.24 29.94
C ASP A 973 -36.19 3.23 28.90
N TRP A 974 -36.63 3.39 27.65
CA TRP A 974 -36.14 2.60 26.52
C TRP A 974 -34.66 2.85 26.27
N TYR A 975 -34.24 4.12 26.24
CA TYR A 975 -32.84 4.46 26.03
C TYR A 975 -31.93 3.88 27.11
N LYS A 976 -32.37 3.90 28.38
CA LYS A 976 -31.66 3.24 29.48
C LYS A 976 -31.49 1.74 29.24
N GLN A 977 -32.51 1.07 28.69
CA GLN A 977 -32.41 -0.34 28.30
C GLN A 977 -31.40 -0.53 27.16
N VAL A 978 -31.40 0.32 26.14
CA VAL A 978 -30.42 0.31 25.04
C VAL A 978 -28.99 0.43 25.56
N LEU A 979 -28.73 1.34 26.51
CA LEU A 979 -27.41 1.47 27.14
C LEU A 979 -27.02 0.26 27.97
N GLY A 980 -28.01 -0.41 28.60
CA GLY A 980 -27.81 -1.71 29.22
C GLY A 980 -27.34 -2.76 28.22
N ILE A 981 -27.99 -2.84 27.05
CA ILE A 981 -27.58 -3.76 25.97
C ILE A 981 -26.17 -3.43 25.45
N TRP A 982 -25.85 -2.14 25.26
CA TRP A 982 -24.48 -1.74 24.89
C TRP A 982 -23.44 -2.22 25.88
N LYS A 983 -23.71 -2.05 27.18
CA LYS A 983 -22.84 -2.53 28.25
C LYS A 983 -22.73 -4.06 28.24
N ASP A 984 -23.83 -4.77 28.00
CA ASP A 984 -23.84 -6.24 28.06
C ASP A 984 -23.12 -6.87 26.85
N GLU A 985 -23.28 -6.30 25.66
CA GLU A 985 -22.76 -6.91 24.41
C GLU A 985 -21.38 -6.40 23.99
N LEU A 986 -21.06 -5.13 24.24
CA LEU A 986 -19.85 -4.50 23.70
C LEU A 986 -18.95 -3.87 24.77
N ASN A 987 -19.52 -3.10 25.70
CA ASN A 987 -18.81 -2.39 26.78
C ASN A 987 -17.51 -1.67 26.35
N TYR A 988 -17.45 -1.16 25.12
CA TYR A 988 -16.21 -0.59 24.60
C TYR A 988 -15.96 0.80 25.19
N LYS A 989 -15.08 0.84 26.19
CA LYS A 989 -14.71 2.03 26.98
C LYS A 989 -14.59 3.31 26.16
N PRO A 990 -13.90 3.32 25.00
CA PRO A 990 -13.63 4.56 24.27
C PRO A 990 -14.85 5.29 23.72
N LYS A 991 -16.03 4.65 23.61
CA LYS A 991 -17.17 5.22 22.87
C LYS A 991 -18.35 5.65 23.73
N TYR A 992 -18.26 5.49 25.05
CA TYR A 992 -19.30 6.00 25.95
C TYR A 992 -19.51 7.51 25.82
N PHE A 993 -18.42 8.29 25.82
CA PHE A 993 -18.52 9.74 25.67
C PHE A 993 -18.81 10.18 24.24
N LEU A 994 -18.49 9.36 23.22
CA LEU A 994 -19.03 9.58 21.87
C LEU A 994 -20.56 9.53 21.88
N ILE A 995 -21.17 8.48 22.44
CA ILE A 995 -22.63 8.36 22.54
C ILE A 995 -23.20 9.55 23.31
N ALA A 996 -22.58 9.91 24.45
CA ALA A 996 -23.04 10.99 25.31
C ALA A 996 -23.00 12.37 24.61
N TRP A 997 -21.87 12.76 24.04
CA TRP A 997 -21.73 14.05 23.35
C TRP A 997 -22.57 14.10 22.07
N ARG A 998 -22.69 13.01 21.31
CA ARG A 998 -23.60 12.96 20.16
C ARG A 998 -25.05 13.17 20.57
N ALA A 999 -25.52 12.58 21.67
CA ALA A 999 -26.86 12.87 22.21
C ALA A 999 -27.01 14.34 22.60
N ALA A 1000 -26.00 14.94 23.25
CA ALA A 1000 -26.02 16.36 23.62
C ALA A 1000 -26.12 17.29 22.39
N LEU A 1001 -25.26 17.08 21.39
CA LEU A 1001 -25.20 17.84 20.15
C LEU A 1001 -26.48 17.69 19.29
N ASN A 1002 -27.23 16.61 19.51
CA ASN A 1002 -28.53 16.35 18.88
C ASN A 1002 -29.71 16.68 19.80
N HIS A 1003 -29.57 17.67 20.68
CA HIS A 1003 -30.66 18.21 21.51
C HIS A 1003 -31.30 17.21 22.49
N ALA A 1004 -30.55 16.19 22.95
CA ALA A 1004 -30.99 15.23 23.96
C ALA A 1004 -30.13 15.28 25.25
N PRO A 1005 -30.06 16.42 25.97
CA PRO A 1005 -29.15 16.60 27.10
C PRO A 1005 -29.43 15.63 28.27
N ARG A 1006 -30.68 15.21 28.47
CA ARG A 1006 -31.03 14.23 29.52
C ARG A 1006 -30.50 12.84 29.21
N HIS A 1007 -30.61 12.41 27.95
CA HIS A 1007 -30.04 11.15 27.46
C HIS A 1007 -28.52 11.20 27.53
N ALA A 1008 -27.94 12.31 27.12
CA ALA A 1008 -26.51 12.55 27.21
C ALA A 1008 -26.00 12.35 28.64
N LEU A 1009 -26.59 13.05 29.63
CA LEU A 1009 -26.18 12.93 31.04
C LEU A 1009 -26.36 11.52 31.61
N MET A 1010 -27.37 10.78 31.15
CA MET A 1010 -27.57 9.37 31.53
C MET A 1010 -26.40 8.49 31.06
N VAL A 1011 -25.92 8.69 29.83
CA VAL A 1011 -24.76 7.95 29.29
C VAL A 1011 -23.49 8.35 30.01
N GLY A 1012 -23.28 9.65 30.22
CA GLY A 1012 -22.10 10.16 30.95
C GLY A 1012 -22.02 9.64 32.39
N GLU A 1013 -23.15 9.58 33.10
CA GLU A 1013 -23.22 8.99 34.45
C GLU A 1013 -22.89 7.48 34.43
N MET A 1014 -23.43 6.75 33.45
CA MET A 1014 -23.12 5.33 33.27
C MET A 1014 -21.63 5.12 33.01
N ALA A 1015 -21.01 5.94 32.15
CA ALA A 1015 -19.60 5.88 31.83
C ALA A 1015 -18.70 6.16 33.05
N ALA A 1016 -18.99 7.23 33.79
CA ALA A 1016 -18.26 7.60 35.00
C ALA A 1016 -18.41 6.55 36.13
N THR A 1017 -19.56 5.88 36.20
CA THR A 1017 -19.80 4.79 37.16
C THR A 1017 -19.06 3.52 36.78
N GLU A 1018 -19.13 3.13 35.50
CA GLU A 1018 -18.48 1.92 34.97
C GLU A 1018 -16.95 2.03 35.06
N PHE A 1019 -16.41 3.18 34.67
CA PHE A 1019 -14.96 3.44 34.64
C PHE A 1019 -14.52 4.39 35.77
N LYS A 1020 -15.08 4.22 36.97
CA LYS A 1020 -14.79 5.05 38.16
C LYS A 1020 -13.31 5.11 38.57
N ASP A 1021 -12.51 4.13 38.14
CA ASP A 1021 -11.08 4.07 38.43
C ASP A 1021 -10.25 4.90 37.42
N ASP A 1022 -10.88 5.43 36.37
CA ASP A 1022 -10.29 6.37 35.43
C ASP A 1022 -10.80 7.79 35.70
N PRO A 1023 -9.98 8.68 36.29
CA PRO A 1023 -10.40 10.04 36.61
C PRO A 1023 -10.86 10.83 35.38
N ALA A 1024 -10.41 10.49 34.16
CA ALA A 1024 -10.81 11.19 32.94
C ALA A 1024 -12.32 11.11 32.72
N PHE A 1025 -12.92 9.97 33.04
CA PHE A 1025 -14.33 9.73 32.81
C PHE A 1025 -15.20 10.46 33.85
N ILE A 1026 -14.71 10.59 35.08
CA ILE A 1026 -15.40 11.38 36.12
C ILE A 1026 -15.33 12.87 35.77
N GLU A 1027 -14.14 13.35 35.44
CA GLU A 1027 -13.89 14.75 35.05
C GLU A 1027 -14.74 15.16 33.84
N GLU A 1028 -14.82 14.30 32.81
CA GLU A 1028 -15.62 14.56 31.61
C GLU A 1028 -17.12 14.63 31.92
N TYR A 1029 -17.64 13.73 32.77
CA TYR A 1029 -19.04 13.77 33.19
C TYR A 1029 -19.36 15.03 34.01
N ASP A 1030 -18.48 15.43 34.92
CA ASP A 1030 -18.63 16.67 35.70
C ASP A 1030 -18.61 17.92 34.82
N PHE A 1031 -17.72 17.93 33.83
CA PHE A 1031 -17.67 18.98 32.82
C PHE A 1031 -18.96 19.01 31.98
N MET A 1032 -19.44 17.86 31.52
CA MET A 1032 -20.66 17.77 30.73
C MET A 1032 -21.91 18.24 31.50
N LYS A 1033 -22.03 17.94 32.80
CA LYS A 1033 -23.07 18.53 33.66
C LYS A 1033 -22.99 20.05 33.69
N THR A 1034 -21.78 20.59 33.80
CA THR A 1034 -21.56 22.04 33.81
C THR A 1034 -22.01 22.67 32.50
N VAL A 1035 -21.60 22.10 31.36
CA VAL A 1035 -21.94 22.61 30.02
C VAL A 1035 -23.45 22.51 29.74
N LEU A 1036 -24.10 21.40 30.12
CA LEU A 1036 -25.50 21.15 29.74
C LEU A 1036 -26.54 21.69 30.74
N GLU A 1037 -26.23 21.77 32.03
CA GLU A 1037 -27.20 22.24 33.03
C GLU A 1037 -27.11 23.75 33.30
N GLN A 1038 -25.92 24.35 33.19
CA GLN A 1038 -25.71 25.76 33.55
C GLN A 1038 -26.51 26.73 32.66
N PRO A 1039 -26.55 26.57 31.32
CA PRO A 1039 -27.35 27.45 30.46
C PRO A 1039 -28.85 27.37 30.76
N ALA A 1040 -29.36 26.19 31.11
CA ALA A 1040 -30.76 26.01 31.49
C ALA A 1040 -31.09 26.72 32.82
N LYS A 1041 -30.17 26.69 33.78
CA LYS A 1041 -30.29 27.42 35.05
C LYS A 1041 -30.23 28.93 34.84
N ASP A 1042 -29.31 29.41 33.99
CA ASP A 1042 -29.13 30.83 33.70
C ASP A 1042 -30.31 31.42 32.90
N ALA A 1043 -30.84 30.67 31.93
CA ALA A 1043 -32.04 31.05 31.18
C ALA A 1043 -33.28 31.13 32.09
N ALA A 1044 -33.49 30.12 32.95
CA ALA A 1044 -34.60 30.13 33.91
C ALA A 1044 -34.46 31.26 34.96
N ALA A 1045 -33.23 31.61 35.36
CA ALA A 1045 -32.96 32.73 36.26
C ALA A 1045 -33.23 34.08 35.58
N LYS A 1046 -32.86 34.23 34.30
CA LYS A 1046 -33.11 35.43 33.50
C LYS A 1046 -34.61 35.64 33.23
N GLU A 1047 -35.33 34.60 32.84
CA GLU A 1047 -36.78 34.65 32.64
C GLU A 1047 -37.52 35.04 33.94
N LYS A 1048 -37.08 34.48 35.08
CA LYS A 1048 -37.61 34.82 36.40
C LYS A 1048 -37.24 36.24 36.87
N ALA A 1049 -36.17 36.82 36.34
CA ALA A 1049 -35.79 38.21 36.58
C ALA A 1049 -36.54 39.19 35.66
N GLU A 1050 -36.92 38.77 34.44
CA GLU A 1050 -37.71 39.58 33.49
C GLU A 1050 -39.22 39.56 33.81
N THR A 1051 -39.71 38.52 34.49
CA THR A 1051 -41.10 38.44 34.99
C THR A 1051 -41.33 39.09 36.37
N ARG A 1052 -40.26 39.56 37.03
CA ARG A 1052 -40.31 40.31 38.29
C ARG A 1052 -40.12 41.80 38.05
#